data_AF-A0A923NXH4-F1
#
_entry.id   AF-A0A923NXH4-F1
#
_cell.length_a   1.000
_cell.length_b   1.000
_cell.length_c   1.000
_cell.angle_alpha   90.00
_cell.angle_beta   90.00
_cell.angle_gamma   90.00
#
_symmetry.space_group_name_H-M   'P 1'
#
loop_
_entity.id
_entity.type
_entity.pdbx_description
1 polymer ?
#
loop_
_entity_poly.entity_id
_entity_poly.type
_entity_poly.pdbx_seq_one_letter_code
_entity_poly.pdbx_strand_id
1 'polypeptide(L)'
;MAIYHFTTYTMGRASGQSAVAAAAYRSGSKLVDERTGEVHDFTRKGGVLSADIVTPEGVPTPDREALWNAAEAAEKRKDSRVAREWRIALPHELTDAERKAVAVEMAKSIADRYGVAVDVCIHAPDKEGDERNFHAHMLATTRTIGADGKLGAKATIELANKDRQRAGIAGTTADDIRDLRREWAALANAALERGGHSEWIDFRSYADQGVSLTPTRHIGPDAVSMERKGIPAERIDIHNANRQEQARQIVEHPELILEKVTATKAVFDRRDIAAELNRYIDDATQFQQLLTKLETSSALIEMEPATGRAPARYSTRDMVEAERRMADAAERLSRTTTHGVSTATAEAAIGGAGTLSDEQKAAVRHVTKAGSLAVVIGDAGTGKSFSMKVAREAWEAQGFTVRGAALAGKAADELQAGSGIQSRTLASLEYAWKEGRDKLTKHDVLVIDEAGMIGSRQLGRVLDAAEKAGAKVVLLGDHKQLAAIEAGASFRAVVQHVGASEITEVRRQRHAWARDAGQEFARGSVTAGLRAYDSRGHVRMHNSREDARKALASAYVGDAGNGSQIILAHSNKDVRALNEAVRDVRQGRGELGGAVRFQTERGGRELAVGDRIVFLRNDRDLGVKNGTLGTVERADHAGLSVKLDTGEIRMVDVAKYAAVDHGYAVTIHKAQGVTVDQAYLLATPGMDRSLAYVGMTRHRENATMFAGVEDFGGKDEADARERLARTLSRERRKESTLDFANRRGFDGERVVHRRIEHGQIKLEELAKRAEQTIGRLLESDGRDGPMLTMTAAGKTGARVSVPPAAASKRKASEIAAENAKAKAAHVAAAKVAKAMSATTAVDCGRRDEAALLKLLEQRSAERRSRAVAVTAHLEKLDEALTHAYRTHQAARPQEPRGLAAMLGRGQYEKDAAVWQRQEQHLVRRIGDLQRRRRIAGNIARGPMDAQRLAARKVQREQPELWQRVETFRTAQQAERAKAIREQAQQQFAQRDRGQHRGPTR
;
A
#
# COMPACT_ATOMS: atom_id res chain seq x y z
N MET A 1 -6.78 -10.80 -12.73
CA MET A 1 -5.78 -11.78 -12.23
C MET A 1 -4.96 -12.33 -13.41
N ALA A 2 -4.10 -13.34 -13.25
CA ALA A 2 -3.54 -14.16 -14.35
C ALA A 2 -4.10 -15.60 -14.29
N ILE A 3 -3.90 -16.43 -15.32
CA ILE A 3 -4.48 -17.79 -15.36
C ILE A 3 -3.76 -18.73 -14.39
N TYR A 4 -4.52 -19.50 -13.62
CA TYR A 4 -3.99 -20.48 -12.67
C TYR A 4 -4.64 -21.83 -12.87
N HIS A 5 -3.80 -22.84 -13.06
CA HIS A 5 -4.20 -24.24 -13.08
C HIS A 5 -3.01 -25.11 -12.68
N PHE A 6 -3.25 -26.08 -11.78
CA PHE A 6 -2.26 -27.08 -11.34
C PHE A 6 -2.97 -28.36 -10.86
N THR A 7 -2.80 -29.45 -11.62
CA THR A 7 -3.38 -30.78 -11.33
C THR A 7 -2.40 -31.92 -11.60
N THR A 8 -2.71 -33.11 -11.08
CA THR A 8 -1.92 -34.33 -11.24
C THR A 8 -2.78 -35.54 -11.54
N TYR A 9 -2.22 -36.47 -12.31
CA TYR A 9 -2.82 -37.74 -12.71
C TYR A 9 -1.77 -38.85 -12.58
N THR A 10 -2.19 -40.07 -12.25
CA THR A 10 -1.31 -41.26 -12.30
C THR A 10 -1.68 -42.10 -13.50
N MET A 11 -0.69 -42.55 -14.27
CA MET A 11 -0.86 -43.51 -15.35
C MET A 11 -0.60 -44.92 -14.84
N GLY A 12 -1.44 -45.87 -15.23
CA GLY A 12 -1.32 -47.25 -14.80
C GLY A 12 -1.65 -48.26 -15.89
N ARG A 13 -1.04 -49.44 -15.79
CA ARG A 13 -1.23 -50.52 -16.77
C ARG A 13 -2.64 -51.11 -16.76
N ALA A 14 -3.31 -51.09 -15.60
CA ALA A 14 -4.70 -51.54 -15.49
C ALA A 14 -5.69 -50.68 -16.32
N SER A 15 -5.33 -49.44 -16.64
CA SER A 15 -6.09 -48.56 -17.54
C SER A 15 -5.54 -48.54 -18.98
N GLY A 16 -4.69 -49.50 -19.35
CA GLY A 16 -4.13 -49.63 -20.71
C GLY A 16 -3.12 -48.56 -21.11
N GLN A 17 -2.62 -47.76 -20.17
CA GLN A 17 -1.69 -46.65 -20.46
C GLN A 17 -0.23 -47.12 -20.42
N SER A 18 0.53 -46.76 -21.46
CA SER A 18 2.00 -46.90 -21.53
C SER A 18 2.68 -45.55 -21.28
N ALA A 19 3.74 -45.54 -20.48
CA ALA A 19 4.55 -44.35 -20.24
C ALA A 19 5.31 -43.90 -21.51
N VAL A 20 5.74 -44.85 -22.36
CA VAL A 20 6.42 -44.56 -23.63
C VAL A 20 5.46 -43.89 -24.62
N ALA A 21 4.25 -44.43 -24.79
CA ALA A 21 3.20 -43.82 -25.60
C ALA A 21 2.84 -42.41 -25.10
N ALA A 22 2.74 -42.25 -23.78
CA ALA A 22 2.43 -40.98 -23.14
C ALA A 22 3.51 -39.92 -23.35
N ALA A 23 4.78 -40.31 -23.32
CA ALA A 23 5.91 -39.44 -23.60
C ALA A 23 5.95 -39.01 -25.07
N ALA A 24 5.93 -39.98 -26.00
CA ALA A 24 5.95 -39.72 -27.44
C ALA A 24 4.85 -38.74 -27.87
N TYR A 25 3.63 -38.93 -27.33
CA TYR A 25 2.49 -38.05 -27.61
C TYR A 25 2.70 -36.62 -27.10
N ARG A 26 3.34 -36.43 -25.95
CA ARG A 26 3.57 -35.11 -25.35
C ARG A 26 4.71 -34.37 -26.06
N SER A 27 5.83 -35.05 -26.31
CA SER A 27 7.00 -34.46 -26.95
C SER A 27 6.87 -34.29 -28.47
N GLY A 28 5.84 -34.88 -29.09
CA GLY A 28 5.70 -34.90 -30.55
C GLY A 28 6.80 -35.74 -31.22
N SER A 29 7.30 -36.76 -30.52
CA SER A 29 8.42 -37.60 -30.96
C SER A 29 7.95 -38.95 -31.50
N LYS A 30 8.88 -39.70 -32.08
CA LYS A 30 8.73 -41.12 -32.37
C LYS A 30 9.51 -41.91 -31.33
N LEU A 31 8.84 -42.78 -30.57
CA LEU A 31 9.47 -43.68 -29.59
C LEU A 31 8.96 -45.12 -29.78
N VAL A 32 9.78 -46.11 -29.44
CA VAL A 32 9.46 -47.54 -29.43
C VAL A 32 9.23 -48.02 -27.99
N ASP A 33 8.11 -48.69 -27.72
CA ASP A 33 7.85 -49.37 -26.43
C ASP A 33 8.44 -50.79 -26.51
N GLU A 34 9.62 -51.00 -25.93
CA GLU A 34 10.37 -52.27 -25.96
C GLU A 34 9.59 -53.44 -25.36
N ARG A 35 8.62 -53.17 -24.47
CA ARG A 35 7.80 -54.19 -23.81
C ARG A 35 6.67 -54.71 -24.72
N THR A 36 6.22 -53.93 -25.71
CA THR A 36 5.18 -54.35 -26.68
C THR A 36 5.70 -54.52 -28.10
N GLY A 37 6.84 -53.91 -28.44
CA GLY A 37 7.32 -53.77 -29.82
C GLY A 37 6.57 -52.70 -30.63
N GLU A 38 5.68 -51.92 -30.00
CA GLU A 38 4.91 -50.88 -30.69
C GLU A 38 5.73 -49.61 -30.93
N VAL A 39 5.53 -48.99 -32.10
CA VAL A 39 6.17 -47.72 -32.48
C VAL A 39 5.15 -46.59 -32.42
N HIS A 40 5.36 -45.67 -31.49
CA HIS A 40 4.49 -44.51 -31.26
C HIS A 40 5.06 -43.27 -31.97
N ASP A 41 4.62 -43.01 -33.20
CA ASP A 41 5.11 -41.89 -34.04
C ASP A 41 4.15 -40.68 -34.01
N PHE A 42 4.54 -39.63 -33.29
CA PHE A 42 3.82 -38.36 -33.22
C PHE A 42 4.58 -37.18 -33.86
N THR A 43 5.55 -37.45 -34.73
CA THR A 43 6.38 -36.43 -35.40
C THR A 43 5.59 -35.42 -36.25
N ARG A 44 4.36 -35.76 -36.64
CA ARG A 44 3.43 -34.87 -37.37
C ARG A 44 2.60 -33.96 -36.47
N LYS A 45 2.78 -33.99 -35.14
CA LYS A 45 1.98 -33.23 -34.17
C LYS A 45 2.48 -31.79 -34.07
N GLY A 46 1.68 -30.85 -34.55
CA GLY A 46 1.92 -29.41 -34.35
C GLY A 46 1.62 -28.93 -32.93
N GLY A 47 2.06 -27.71 -32.61
CA GLY A 47 1.73 -27.02 -31.36
C GLY A 47 2.58 -27.39 -30.14
N VAL A 48 3.64 -28.21 -30.31
CA VAL A 48 4.67 -28.40 -29.26
C VAL A 48 5.69 -27.26 -29.38
N LEU A 49 5.82 -26.46 -28.32
CA LEU A 49 6.75 -25.30 -28.25
C LEU A 49 8.10 -25.68 -27.64
N SER A 50 8.12 -26.68 -26.74
CA SER A 50 9.33 -27.22 -26.13
C SER A 50 9.08 -28.62 -25.60
N ALA A 51 10.12 -29.46 -25.53
CA ALA A 51 10.04 -30.80 -24.96
C ALA A 51 11.40 -31.19 -24.33
N ASP A 52 11.58 -30.90 -23.06
CA ASP A 52 12.85 -31.03 -22.33
C ASP A 52 12.76 -32.11 -21.24
N ILE A 53 13.81 -32.92 -21.05
CA ILE A 53 13.89 -33.84 -19.89
C ILE A 53 14.69 -33.15 -18.78
N VAL A 54 14.05 -33.04 -17.62
CA VAL A 54 14.59 -32.43 -16.41
C VAL A 54 14.82 -33.51 -15.37
N THR A 55 16.08 -33.72 -15.02
CA THR A 55 16.52 -34.67 -14.00
C THR A 55 16.82 -33.98 -12.67
N PRO A 56 16.95 -34.74 -11.56
CA PRO A 56 17.51 -34.24 -10.32
C PRO A 56 18.93 -33.68 -10.53
N GLU A 57 19.37 -32.79 -9.65
CA GLU A 57 20.65 -32.12 -9.82
C GLU A 57 21.83 -33.10 -9.73
N GLY A 58 22.80 -32.95 -10.63
CA GLY A 58 23.92 -33.88 -10.78
C GLY A 58 23.57 -35.20 -11.47
N VAL A 59 22.30 -35.49 -11.77
CA VAL A 59 21.91 -36.65 -12.57
C VAL A 59 21.93 -36.30 -14.06
N PRO A 60 22.68 -37.04 -14.91
CA PRO A 60 22.72 -36.78 -16.35
C PRO A 60 21.34 -36.95 -16.98
N THR A 61 20.99 -36.07 -17.92
CA THR A 61 19.75 -36.18 -18.70
C THR A 61 19.79 -37.44 -19.58
N PRO A 62 18.92 -38.43 -19.35
CA PRO A 62 18.85 -39.62 -20.19
C PRO A 62 18.19 -39.30 -21.54
N ASP A 63 18.40 -40.17 -22.52
CA ASP A 63 17.56 -40.18 -23.72
C ASP A 63 16.08 -40.47 -23.35
N ARG A 64 15.15 -39.91 -24.14
CA ARG A 64 13.70 -40.01 -23.89
C ARG A 64 13.17 -41.42 -24.09
N GLU A 65 13.60 -42.13 -25.11
CA GLU A 65 13.18 -43.51 -25.36
C GLU A 65 13.72 -44.43 -24.25
N ALA A 66 15.01 -44.29 -23.93
CA ALA A 66 15.65 -45.05 -22.87
C ALA A 66 15.01 -44.82 -21.49
N LEU A 67 14.70 -43.57 -21.14
CA LEU A 67 14.07 -43.22 -19.86
C LEU A 67 12.69 -43.89 -19.70
N TRP A 68 11.84 -43.79 -20.71
CA TRP A 68 10.46 -44.25 -20.59
C TRP A 68 10.33 -45.77 -20.73
N ASN A 69 11.22 -46.43 -21.49
CA ASN A 69 11.35 -47.88 -21.46
C ASN A 69 11.88 -48.38 -20.10
N ALA A 70 12.86 -47.69 -19.50
CA ALA A 70 13.30 -48.01 -18.14
C ALA A 70 12.17 -47.84 -17.09
N ALA A 71 11.31 -46.82 -17.26
CA ALA A 71 10.14 -46.60 -16.38
C ALA A 71 9.09 -47.72 -16.49
N GLU A 72 8.85 -48.23 -17.69
CA GLU A 72 8.04 -49.44 -17.88
C GLU A 72 8.73 -50.68 -17.27
N ALA A 73 10.00 -50.94 -17.61
CA ALA A 73 10.73 -52.13 -17.15
C ALA A 73 10.86 -52.22 -15.61
N ALA A 74 10.94 -51.08 -14.92
CA ALA A 74 11.05 -51.04 -13.46
C ALA A 74 9.78 -51.50 -12.71
N GLU A 75 8.62 -51.55 -13.38
CA GLU A 75 7.36 -52.00 -12.81
C GLU A 75 7.01 -53.42 -13.26
N LYS A 76 6.73 -54.31 -12.30
CA LYS A 76 6.56 -55.75 -12.56
C LYS A 76 5.11 -56.26 -12.55
N ARG A 77 4.16 -55.49 -12.03
CA ARG A 77 2.75 -55.94 -11.92
C ARG A 77 1.89 -55.36 -13.03
N LYS A 78 0.81 -56.06 -13.36
CA LYS A 78 -0.21 -55.63 -14.35
C LYS A 78 -1.05 -54.44 -13.90
N ASP A 79 -1.04 -54.12 -12.61
CA ASP A 79 -1.75 -53.01 -11.99
C ASP A 79 -0.83 -51.86 -11.56
N SER A 80 0.46 -51.94 -11.88
CA SER A 80 1.45 -50.92 -11.52
C SER A 80 1.14 -49.55 -12.15
N ARG A 81 1.46 -48.50 -11.38
CA ARG A 81 1.56 -47.13 -11.90
C ARG A 81 2.93 -46.95 -12.54
N VAL A 82 2.96 -46.49 -13.78
CA VAL A 82 4.17 -46.38 -14.60
C VAL A 82 4.69 -44.94 -14.66
N ALA A 83 3.81 -43.95 -14.65
CA ALA A 83 4.16 -42.52 -14.60
C ALA A 83 3.17 -41.71 -13.75
N ARG A 84 3.59 -40.51 -13.33
CA ARG A 84 2.71 -39.46 -12.80
C ARG A 84 2.82 -38.23 -13.68
N GLU A 85 1.69 -37.74 -14.15
CA GLU A 85 1.63 -36.45 -14.85
C GLU A 85 1.29 -35.32 -13.88
N TRP A 86 1.89 -34.16 -14.11
CA TRP A 86 1.45 -32.86 -13.60
C TRP A 86 1.11 -31.96 -14.81
N ARG A 87 0.04 -31.17 -14.72
CA ARG A 87 -0.32 -30.21 -15.77
C ARG A 87 -0.51 -28.81 -15.19
N ILE A 88 0.03 -27.82 -15.88
CA ILE A 88 0.01 -26.40 -15.49
C ILE A 88 -0.45 -25.53 -16.64
N ALA A 89 -1.27 -24.51 -16.36
CA ALA A 89 -1.48 -23.42 -17.32
C ALA A 89 -0.39 -22.37 -17.13
N LEU A 90 0.23 -21.95 -18.22
CA LEU A 90 1.28 -20.94 -18.26
C LEU A 90 0.64 -19.57 -18.56
N PRO A 91 1.04 -18.48 -17.88
CA PRO A 91 0.48 -17.17 -18.19
C PRO A 91 0.75 -16.75 -19.64
N HIS A 92 -0.30 -16.38 -20.35
CA HIS A 92 -0.21 -15.89 -21.74
C HIS A 92 0.51 -14.54 -21.83
N GLU A 93 0.47 -13.78 -20.73
CA GLU A 93 1.12 -12.49 -20.56
C GLU A 93 2.65 -12.57 -20.79
N LEU A 94 3.26 -13.72 -20.47
CA LEU A 94 4.71 -13.98 -20.63
C LEU A 94 5.14 -14.17 -22.09
N THR A 95 6.43 -14.03 -22.36
CA THR A 95 7.03 -14.50 -23.63
C THR A 95 7.20 -16.03 -23.65
N ASP A 96 7.42 -16.62 -24.83
CA ASP A 96 7.68 -18.07 -24.94
C ASP A 96 8.96 -18.52 -24.20
N ALA A 97 9.98 -17.67 -24.17
CA ALA A 97 11.21 -17.92 -23.41
C ALA A 97 10.93 -17.93 -21.88
N GLU A 98 10.12 -16.99 -21.39
CA GLU A 98 9.72 -16.94 -19.98
C GLU A 98 8.77 -18.08 -19.60
N ARG A 99 7.85 -18.45 -20.49
CA ARG A 99 7.01 -19.65 -20.38
C ARG A 99 7.86 -20.91 -20.26
N LYS A 100 8.87 -21.08 -21.13
CA LYS A 100 9.82 -22.19 -21.04
C LYS A 100 10.59 -22.18 -19.72
N ALA A 101 11.16 -21.03 -19.36
CA ALA A 101 11.91 -20.90 -18.11
C ALA A 101 11.08 -21.29 -16.89
N VAL A 102 9.84 -20.79 -16.75
CA VAL A 102 9.00 -21.08 -15.56
C VAL A 102 8.44 -22.51 -15.55
N ALA A 103 8.14 -23.09 -16.72
CA ALA A 103 7.74 -24.50 -16.82
C ALA A 103 8.89 -25.45 -16.43
N VAL A 104 10.12 -25.15 -16.87
CA VAL A 104 11.32 -25.89 -16.48
C VAL A 104 11.67 -25.65 -15.00
N GLU A 105 11.51 -24.42 -14.47
CA GLU A 105 11.69 -24.09 -13.03
C GLU A 105 10.75 -24.96 -12.16
N MET A 106 9.49 -25.16 -12.58
CA MET A 106 8.53 -26.04 -11.90
C MET A 106 8.85 -27.54 -12.08
N ALA A 107 9.20 -27.98 -13.29
CA ALA A 107 9.59 -29.36 -13.56
C ALA A 107 10.83 -29.77 -12.74
N LYS A 108 11.78 -28.83 -12.59
CA LYS A 108 13.00 -28.98 -11.80
C LYS A 108 12.68 -29.15 -10.32
N SER A 109 11.81 -28.31 -9.75
CA SER A 109 11.30 -28.50 -8.38
C SER A 109 10.74 -29.91 -8.16
N ILE A 110 9.86 -30.40 -9.05
CA ILE A 110 9.29 -31.74 -8.95
C ILE A 110 10.38 -32.82 -9.06
N ALA A 111 11.32 -32.67 -9.99
CA ALA A 111 12.43 -33.60 -10.20
C ALA A 111 13.28 -33.75 -8.93
N ASP A 112 13.74 -32.63 -8.37
CA ASP A 112 14.63 -32.64 -7.20
C ASP A 112 13.90 -33.03 -5.91
N ARG A 113 12.67 -32.54 -5.69
CA ARG A 113 11.89 -32.81 -4.45
C ARG A 113 11.56 -34.29 -4.27
N TYR A 114 11.38 -35.02 -5.36
CA TYR A 114 11.02 -36.45 -5.34
C TYR A 114 12.12 -37.38 -5.89
N GLY A 115 13.26 -36.82 -6.31
CA GLY A 115 14.38 -37.54 -6.93
C GLY A 115 14.06 -38.15 -8.30
N VAL A 116 13.03 -37.68 -9.00
CA VAL A 116 12.48 -38.28 -10.23
C VAL A 116 12.97 -37.58 -11.50
N ALA A 117 13.02 -38.29 -12.63
CA ALA A 117 13.10 -37.64 -13.94
C ALA A 117 11.71 -37.13 -14.37
N VAL A 118 11.66 -35.92 -14.95
CA VAL A 118 10.45 -35.23 -15.40
C VAL A 118 10.61 -34.76 -16.85
N ASP A 119 9.78 -35.26 -17.74
CA ASP A 119 9.71 -34.85 -19.15
C ASP A 119 8.68 -33.71 -19.28
N VAL A 120 9.16 -32.48 -19.50
CA VAL A 120 8.34 -31.27 -19.59
C VAL A 120 8.12 -30.86 -21.04
N CYS A 121 6.88 -31.00 -21.49
CA CYS A 121 6.41 -30.65 -22.82
C CYS A 121 5.47 -29.43 -22.73
N ILE A 122 5.80 -28.38 -23.47
CA ILE A 122 5.05 -27.11 -23.50
C ILE A 122 4.25 -27.07 -24.79
N HIS A 123 2.98 -26.72 -24.67
CA HIS A 123 2.06 -26.64 -25.80
C HIS A 123 1.53 -25.22 -25.99
N ALA A 124 1.45 -24.83 -27.26
CA ALA A 124 0.68 -23.69 -27.70
C ALA A 124 -0.83 -23.95 -27.51
N PRO A 125 -1.66 -22.89 -27.52
CA PRO A 125 -3.10 -23.02 -27.73
C PRO A 125 -3.45 -23.89 -28.95
N ASP A 126 -4.54 -24.68 -28.86
CA ASP A 126 -5.15 -25.30 -30.04
C ASP A 126 -5.70 -24.22 -30.98
N LYS A 127 -5.64 -24.44 -32.30
CA LYS A 127 -6.06 -23.47 -33.34
C LYS A 127 -7.54 -23.06 -33.29
N GLU A 128 -8.37 -23.80 -32.58
CA GLU A 128 -9.82 -23.59 -32.42
C GLU A 128 -10.19 -23.32 -30.95
N GLY A 129 -9.19 -23.11 -30.08
CA GLY A 129 -9.37 -22.85 -28.64
C GLY A 129 -8.97 -21.44 -28.24
N ASP A 130 -9.10 -21.13 -26.95
CA ASP A 130 -8.65 -19.89 -26.33
C ASP A 130 -7.14 -19.67 -26.57
N GLU A 131 -6.80 -18.66 -27.38
CA GLU A 131 -5.43 -18.28 -27.80
C GLU A 131 -4.48 -17.93 -26.63
N ARG A 132 -4.98 -17.92 -25.39
CA ARG A 132 -4.20 -17.66 -24.17
C ARG A 132 -3.86 -18.95 -23.42
N ASN A 133 -4.37 -20.11 -23.85
CA ASN A 133 -4.25 -21.39 -23.15
C ASN A 133 -2.90 -22.11 -23.35
N PHE A 134 -1.79 -21.39 -23.18
CA PHE A 134 -0.46 -21.99 -23.08
C PHE A 134 -0.42 -22.90 -21.85
N HIS A 135 0.13 -24.11 -22.00
CA HIS A 135 0.16 -25.06 -20.89
C HIS A 135 1.33 -26.03 -21.03
N ALA A 136 1.78 -26.58 -19.89
CA ALA A 136 2.80 -27.61 -19.87
C ALA A 136 2.29 -28.91 -19.27
N HIS A 137 2.76 -30.02 -19.84
CA HIS A 137 2.64 -31.37 -19.32
C HIS A 137 4.01 -31.75 -18.76
N MET A 138 4.06 -32.18 -17.51
CA MET A 138 5.27 -32.62 -16.82
C MET A 138 5.07 -34.09 -16.43
N LEU A 139 5.57 -35.00 -17.27
CA LEU A 139 5.45 -36.44 -17.06
C LEU A 139 6.63 -36.90 -16.19
N ALA A 140 6.36 -37.28 -14.95
CA ALA A 140 7.34 -37.73 -13.98
C ALA A 140 7.37 -39.26 -13.86
N THR A 141 8.57 -39.80 -13.72
CA THR A 141 8.79 -41.21 -13.37
C THR A 141 8.24 -41.53 -11.97
N THR A 142 7.78 -42.76 -11.72
CA THR A 142 7.26 -43.19 -10.40
C THR A 142 8.37 -43.60 -9.41
N ARG A 143 9.62 -43.58 -9.87
CA ARG A 143 10.83 -44.02 -9.16
C ARG A 143 11.91 -42.97 -9.25
N THR A 144 12.77 -42.93 -8.24
CA THR A 144 13.93 -42.05 -8.21
C THR A 144 14.92 -42.43 -9.31
N ILE A 145 15.54 -41.45 -9.97
CA ILE A 145 16.66 -41.68 -10.90
C ILE A 145 17.99 -41.43 -10.18
N GLY A 146 18.92 -42.38 -10.30
CA GLY A 146 20.26 -42.30 -9.72
C GLY A 146 21.26 -41.55 -10.61
N ALA A 147 22.43 -41.21 -10.06
CA ALA A 147 23.52 -40.57 -10.82
C ALA A 147 24.07 -41.46 -11.96
N ASP A 148 23.82 -42.76 -11.93
CA ASP A 148 24.11 -43.71 -13.02
C ASP A 148 23.03 -43.74 -14.11
N GLY A 149 22.04 -42.84 -14.04
CA GLY A 149 20.92 -42.73 -14.97
C GLY A 149 19.81 -43.79 -14.77
N LYS A 150 19.92 -44.68 -13.79
CA LYS A 150 18.96 -45.79 -13.60
C LYS A 150 17.87 -45.47 -12.61
N LEU A 151 16.71 -46.12 -12.77
CA LEU A 151 15.58 -45.98 -11.86
C LEU A 151 15.70 -46.94 -10.66
N GLY A 152 15.55 -46.38 -9.46
CA GLY A 152 15.74 -47.04 -8.18
C GLY A 152 14.46 -47.21 -7.38
N ALA A 153 14.45 -46.64 -6.16
CA ALA A 153 13.36 -46.76 -5.21
C ALA A 153 12.10 -46.01 -5.66
N LYS A 154 10.94 -46.35 -5.08
CA LYS A 154 9.68 -45.68 -5.39
C LYS A 154 9.69 -44.26 -4.80
N ALA A 155 9.33 -43.26 -5.63
CA ALA A 155 9.35 -41.86 -5.23
C ALA A 155 8.39 -41.60 -4.04
N THR A 156 8.74 -40.68 -3.14
CA THR A 156 7.98 -40.45 -1.89
C THR A 156 6.55 -39.95 -2.12
N ILE A 157 6.28 -39.31 -3.27
CA ILE A 157 4.94 -38.90 -3.72
C ILE A 157 4.06 -40.10 -4.16
N GLU A 158 4.66 -41.24 -4.49
CA GLU A 158 3.96 -42.48 -4.89
C GLU A 158 3.74 -43.49 -3.75
N LEU A 159 4.25 -43.20 -2.56
CA LEU A 159 4.01 -44.01 -1.36
C LEU A 159 2.62 -43.76 -0.80
N ALA A 160 1.98 -44.79 -0.23
CA ALA A 160 0.73 -44.60 0.51
C ALA A 160 1.00 -43.87 1.84
N ASN A 161 0.03 -43.09 2.33
CA ASN A 161 0.19 -42.33 3.59
C ASN A 161 0.64 -43.20 4.79
N LYS A 162 0.20 -44.47 4.85
CA LYS A 162 0.64 -45.42 5.89
C LYS A 162 2.14 -45.77 5.79
N ASP A 163 2.65 -45.90 4.56
CA ASP A 163 4.06 -46.22 4.31
C ASP A 163 4.94 -44.98 4.49
N ARG A 164 4.44 -43.78 4.13
CA ARG A 164 5.07 -42.50 4.47
C ARG A 164 5.25 -42.32 5.97
N GLN A 165 4.20 -42.59 6.75
CA GLN A 165 4.24 -42.53 8.21
C GLN A 165 5.26 -43.52 8.79
N ARG A 166 5.32 -44.76 8.27
CA ARG A 166 6.33 -45.76 8.65
C ARG A 166 7.76 -45.34 8.29
N ALA A 167 7.95 -44.62 7.19
CA ALA A 167 9.23 -44.07 6.76
C ALA A 167 9.61 -42.74 7.47
N GLY A 168 8.83 -42.27 8.44
CA GLY A 168 9.07 -41.00 9.14
C GLY A 168 8.85 -39.75 8.27
N ILE A 169 8.20 -39.89 7.11
CA ILE A 169 7.92 -38.78 6.19
C ILE A 169 6.68 -38.04 6.69
N ALA A 170 6.86 -36.78 7.09
CA ALA A 170 5.78 -35.92 7.57
C ALA A 170 4.77 -35.57 6.47
N GLY A 171 3.53 -35.31 6.90
CA GLY A 171 2.43 -34.89 6.02
C GLY A 171 1.92 -35.99 5.07
N THR A 172 0.88 -35.65 4.32
CA THR A 172 0.22 -36.56 3.36
C THR A 172 0.55 -36.19 1.91
N THR A 173 0.30 -37.10 0.97
CA THR A 173 0.34 -36.80 -0.48
C THR A 173 -0.56 -35.61 -0.86
N ALA A 174 -1.64 -35.36 -0.11
CA ALA A 174 -2.53 -34.21 -0.35
C ALA A 174 -1.90 -32.88 0.12
N ASP A 175 -1.04 -32.91 1.12
CA ASP A 175 -0.29 -31.74 1.58
C ASP A 175 0.84 -31.40 0.60
N ASP A 176 1.57 -32.41 0.09
CA ASP A 176 2.54 -32.24 -1.00
C ASP A 176 1.90 -31.59 -2.25
N ILE A 177 0.71 -32.04 -2.66
CA ILE A 177 -0.04 -31.43 -3.77
C ILE A 177 -0.46 -29.98 -3.45
N ARG A 178 -0.79 -29.67 -2.20
CA ARG A 178 -1.15 -28.30 -1.77
C ARG A 178 0.06 -27.38 -1.75
N ASP A 179 1.23 -27.89 -1.37
CA ASP A 179 2.48 -27.13 -1.40
C ASP A 179 2.95 -26.88 -2.83
N LEU A 180 2.97 -27.91 -3.70
CA LEU A 180 3.28 -27.75 -5.12
C LEU A 180 2.35 -26.75 -5.83
N ARG A 181 1.08 -26.66 -5.41
CA ARG A 181 0.12 -25.64 -5.87
C ARG A 181 0.51 -24.23 -5.46
N ARG A 182 0.89 -24.03 -4.19
CA ARG A 182 1.40 -22.75 -3.66
C ARG A 182 2.70 -22.36 -4.36
N GLU A 183 3.58 -23.33 -4.58
CA GLU A 183 4.86 -23.20 -5.25
C GLU A 183 4.69 -22.80 -6.72
N TRP A 184 3.82 -23.48 -7.46
CA TRP A 184 3.48 -23.09 -8.84
C TRP A 184 2.97 -21.65 -8.93
N ALA A 185 2.03 -21.26 -8.05
CA ALA A 185 1.58 -19.88 -8.00
C ALA A 185 2.73 -18.91 -7.70
N ALA A 186 3.63 -19.24 -6.78
CA ALA A 186 4.79 -18.41 -6.47
C ALA A 186 5.76 -18.28 -7.65
N LEU A 187 6.01 -19.36 -8.40
CA LEU A 187 6.86 -19.36 -9.60
C LEU A 187 6.22 -18.59 -10.76
N ALA A 188 4.94 -18.84 -11.06
CA ALA A 188 4.20 -18.16 -12.12
C ALA A 188 4.06 -16.64 -11.84
N ASN A 189 3.78 -16.26 -10.58
CA ASN A 189 3.78 -14.85 -10.18
C ASN A 189 5.16 -14.20 -10.25
N ALA A 190 6.21 -14.91 -9.81
CA ALA A 190 7.57 -14.41 -9.96
C ALA A 190 7.94 -14.24 -11.44
N ALA A 191 7.47 -15.10 -12.33
CA ALA A 191 7.66 -14.94 -13.77
C ALA A 191 6.88 -13.74 -14.32
N LEU A 192 5.61 -13.56 -13.97
CA LEU A 192 4.79 -12.40 -14.36
C LEU A 192 5.44 -11.07 -13.91
N GLU A 193 5.90 -11.03 -12.67
CA GLU A 193 6.63 -9.88 -12.12
C GLU A 193 8.00 -9.68 -12.79
N ARG A 194 8.65 -10.75 -13.27
CA ARG A 194 9.86 -10.67 -14.13
C ARG A 194 9.54 -10.10 -15.52
N GLY A 195 8.39 -10.42 -16.12
CA GLY A 195 7.94 -9.81 -17.37
C GLY A 195 7.52 -8.34 -17.22
N GLY A 196 7.27 -7.88 -15.99
CA GLY A 196 6.78 -6.53 -15.70
C GLY A 196 5.25 -6.40 -15.71
N HIS A 197 4.55 -7.54 -15.65
CA HIS A 197 3.10 -7.62 -15.61
C HIS A 197 2.57 -7.24 -14.23
N SER A 198 1.38 -6.62 -14.19
CA SER A 198 0.67 -6.28 -12.95
C SER A 198 -0.30 -7.37 -12.48
N GLU A 199 -0.46 -8.37 -13.34
CA GLU A 199 -1.31 -9.53 -13.21
C GLU A 199 -0.72 -10.53 -12.19
N TRP A 200 -1.60 -11.10 -11.36
CA TRP A 200 -1.23 -12.01 -10.28
C TRP A 200 -2.21 -13.18 -10.17
N ILE A 201 -1.69 -14.31 -9.71
CA ILE A 201 -2.31 -15.63 -9.51
C ILE A 201 -2.49 -15.91 -8.02
N ASP A 202 -3.69 -16.24 -7.58
CA ASP A 202 -3.93 -16.73 -6.21
C ASP A 202 -4.11 -18.26 -6.24
N PHE A 203 -3.41 -18.97 -5.36
CA PHE A 203 -3.49 -20.43 -5.22
C PHE A 203 -4.65 -20.89 -4.33
N ARG A 204 -5.25 -19.98 -3.55
CA ARG A 204 -6.42 -20.23 -2.70
C ARG A 204 -7.62 -20.63 -3.55
N SER A 205 -8.51 -21.47 -3.02
CA SER A 205 -9.77 -21.75 -3.72
C SER A 205 -10.62 -20.49 -3.85
N TYR A 206 -11.57 -20.45 -4.80
CA TYR A 206 -12.51 -19.33 -4.90
C TYR A 206 -13.31 -19.15 -3.58
N ALA A 207 -13.71 -20.25 -2.92
CA ALA A 207 -14.33 -20.20 -1.60
C ALA A 207 -13.44 -19.52 -0.53
N ASP A 208 -12.14 -19.79 -0.50
CA ASP A 208 -11.18 -19.15 0.42
C ASP A 208 -10.91 -17.67 0.08
N GLN A 209 -11.21 -17.25 -1.15
CA GLN A 209 -11.18 -15.86 -1.60
C GLN A 209 -12.52 -15.13 -1.34
N GLY A 210 -13.55 -15.85 -0.88
CA GLY A 210 -14.91 -15.32 -0.72
C GLY A 210 -15.66 -15.12 -2.05
N VAL A 211 -15.25 -15.85 -3.10
CA VAL A 211 -15.83 -15.77 -4.45
C VAL A 211 -16.66 -17.03 -4.71
N SER A 212 -17.91 -16.87 -5.12
CA SER A 212 -18.88 -17.98 -5.23
C SER A 212 -18.83 -18.75 -6.57
N LEU A 213 -17.67 -18.79 -7.22
CA LEU A 213 -17.44 -19.52 -8.48
C LEU A 213 -17.05 -20.99 -8.24
N THR A 214 -17.54 -21.88 -9.11
CA THR A 214 -17.12 -23.28 -9.13
C THR A 214 -15.71 -23.41 -9.72
N PRO A 215 -14.74 -24.04 -9.03
CA PRO A 215 -13.40 -24.26 -9.57
C PRO A 215 -13.40 -25.21 -10.78
N THR A 216 -12.71 -24.83 -11.85
CA THR A 216 -12.56 -25.64 -13.06
C THR A 216 -11.80 -26.93 -12.77
N ARG A 217 -12.39 -28.10 -13.07
CA ARG A 217 -11.62 -29.35 -13.18
C ARG A 217 -10.92 -29.39 -14.54
N HIS A 218 -9.81 -30.09 -14.61
CA HIS A 218 -8.95 -30.14 -15.80
C HIS A 218 -9.15 -31.42 -16.60
N ILE A 219 -9.28 -31.27 -17.91
CA ILE A 219 -9.22 -32.36 -18.90
C ILE A 219 -7.84 -33.02 -18.86
N GLY A 220 -7.74 -34.32 -19.11
CA GLY A 220 -6.51 -34.96 -19.58
C GLY A 220 -6.54 -35.12 -21.11
N PRO A 221 -5.40 -35.06 -21.83
CA PRO A 221 -5.38 -35.09 -23.30
C PRO A 221 -6.03 -36.34 -23.91
N ASP A 222 -6.01 -37.46 -23.18
CA ASP A 222 -6.66 -38.73 -23.55
C ASP A 222 -8.16 -38.54 -23.79
N ALA A 223 -8.82 -37.61 -23.10
CA ALA A 223 -10.21 -37.27 -23.34
C ALA A 223 -10.36 -36.59 -24.71
N VAL A 224 -9.60 -35.51 -24.97
CA VAL A 224 -9.60 -34.75 -26.24
C VAL A 224 -9.30 -35.63 -27.46
N SER A 225 -8.47 -36.66 -27.28
CA SER A 225 -8.17 -37.61 -28.35
C SER A 225 -9.30 -38.62 -28.64
N MET A 226 -10.27 -38.81 -27.76
CA MET A 226 -11.40 -39.72 -27.97
C MET A 226 -12.54 -39.04 -28.75
N GLU A 227 -12.84 -37.77 -28.47
CA GLU A 227 -13.80 -36.96 -29.26
C GLU A 227 -13.35 -36.83 -30.72
N ARG A 228 -12.06 -36.54 -30.98
CA ARG A 228 -11.49 -36.52 -32.34
C ARG A 228 -11.54 -37.89 -33.06
N LYS A 229 -11.92 -38.97 -32.36
CA LYS A 229 -12.18 -40.32 -32.92
C LYS A 229 -13.66 -40.71 -32.90
N GLY A 230 -14.57 -39.79 -32.54
CA GLY A 230 -16.01 -40.04 -32.43
C GLY A 230 -16.43 -40.87 -31.21
N ILE A 231 -15.55 -41.03 -30.22
CA ILE A 231 -15.81 -41.82 -29.00
C ILE A 231 -16.18 -40.84 -27.86
N PRO A 232 -17.36 -40.99 -27.21
CA PRO A 232 -17.77 -40.10 -26.13
C PRO A 232 -16.75 -40.09 -24.98
N ALA A 233 -16.34 -38.89 -24.57
CA ALA A 233 -15.23 -38.69 -23.67
C ALA A 233 -15.66 -37.85 -22.46
N GLU A 234 -16.29 -38.53 -21.49
CA GLU A 234 -16.93 -37.99 -20.27
C GLU A 234 -16.12 -36.91 -19.51
N ARG A 235 -14.78 -36.87 -19.70
CA ARG A 235 -13.89 -35.88 -19.09
C ARG A 235 -13.60 -34.64 -19.94
N ILE A 236 -13.77 -34.67 -21.28
CA ILE A 236 -13.86 -33.43 -22.08
C ILE A 236 -15.08 -32.67 -21.65
N ASP A 237 -16.21 -33.36 -21.70
CA ASP A 237 -17.51 -32.85 -21.33
C ASP A 237 -17.39 -32.15 -19.99
N ILE A 238 -16.65 -32.68 -19.01
CA ILE A 238 -16.44 -32.01 -17.72
C ILE A 238 -15.56 -30.73 -17.75
N HIS A 239 -14.51 -30.55 -18.56
CA HIS A 239 -13.74 -29.26 -18.55
C HIS A 239 -14.25 -28.26 -19.57
N ASN A 240 -14.72 -28.72 -20.73
CA ASN A 240 -15.50 -27.86 -21.60
C ASN A 240 -16.75 -27.43 -20.83
N ALA A 241 -17.48 -28.34 -20.19
CA ALA A 241 -18.53 -27.95 -19.25
C ALA A 241 -18.01 -27.23 -18.01
N ASN A 242 -16.74 -27.23 -17.58
CA ASN A 242 -16.31 -26.40 -16.43
C ASN A 242 -15.86 -24.99 -16.84
N ARG A 243 -15.25 -24.80 -18.02
CA ARG A 243 -14.98 -23.47 -18.59
C ARG A 243 -16.30 -22.88 -19.08
N GLN A 244 -17.15 -23.69 -19.71
CA GLN A 244 -18.55 -23.34 -19.98
C GLN A 244 -19.34 -23.21 -18.69
N GLU A 245 -19.09 -23.93 -17.58
CA GLU A 245 -19.78 -23.71 -16.29
C GLU A 245 -19.28 -22.45 -15.60
N GLN A 246 -18.01 -22.08 -15.72
CA GLN A 246 -17.54 -20.77 -15.26
C GLN A 246 -18.09 -19.65 -16.15
N ALA A 247 -18.03 -19.77 -17.48
CA ALA A 247 -18.64 -18.82 -18.39
C ALA A 247 -20.16 -18.75 -18.20
N ARG A 248 -20.83 -19.89 -17.99
CA ARG A 248 -22.27 -20.02 -17.68
C ARG A 248 -22.58 -19.44 -16.31
N GLN A 249 -21.79 -19.69 -15.27
CA GLN A 249 -21.93 -19.03 -13.97
C GLN A 249 -21.70 -17.52 -14.11
N ILE A 250 -20.85 -17.06 -15.03
CA ILE A 250 -20.67 -15.63 -15.34
C ILE A 250 -21.79 -15.08 -16.26
N VAL A 251 -22.52 -15.93 -16.99
CA VAL A 251 -23.68 -15.55 -17.81
C VAL A 251 -24.97 -15.51 -16.97
N GLU A 252 -25.20 -16.54 -16.16
CA GLU A 252 -26.25 -16.69 -15.15
C GLU A 252 -26.06 -15.64 -14.05
N HIS A 253 -24.87 -15.62 -13.43
CA HIS A 253 -24.44 -14.76 -12.33
C HIS A 253 -23.22 -13.85 -12.67
N PRO A 254 -23.36 -12.85 -13.56
CA PRO A 254 -22.26 -11.94 -13.92
C PRO A 254 -21.65 -11.22 -12.71
N GLU A 255 -22.42 -10.99 -11.65
CA GLU A 255 -22.01 -10.37 -10.39
C GLU A 255 -20.72 -10.95 -9.77
N LEU A 256 -20.37 -12.20 -10.09
CA LEU A 256 -19.11 -12.85 -9.68
C LEU A 256 -17.86 -12.14 -10.23
N ILE A 257 -17.96 -11.40 -11.35
CA ILE A 257 -16.91 -10.48 -11.82
C ILE A 257 -16.72 -9.32 -10.82
N LEU A 258 -17.81 -8.78 -10.30
CA LEU A 258 -17.76 -7.68 -9.33
C LEU A 258 -17.20 -8.14 -7.99
N GLU A 259 -17.46 -9.39 -7.57
CA GLU A 259 -16.78 -10.01 -6.42
C GLU A 259 -15.26 -10.05 -6.62
N LYS A 260 -14.79 -10.54 -7.78
CA LYS A 260 -13.35 -10.63 -8.10
C LYS A 260 -12.66 -9.26 -8.16
N VAL A 261 -13.27 -8.26 -8.78
CA VAL A 261 -12.74 -6.89 -8.78
C VAL A 261 -12.71 -6.33 -7.35
N THR A 262 -13.79 -6.53 -6.56
CA THR A 262 -13.88 -6.04 -5.17
C THR A 262 -13.11 -6.84 -4.12
N ALA A 263 -12.44 -7.93 -4.49
CA ALA A 263 -11.44 -8.57 -3.64
C ALA A 263 -10.20 -7.66 -3.45
N THR A 264 -9.83 -6.87 -4.48
CA THR A 264 -8.60 -6.05 -4.50
C THR A 264 -8.84 -4.55 -4.55
N LYS A 265 -9.97 -4.10 -5.12
CA LYS A 265 -10.33 -2.69 -5.32
C LYS A 265 -11.70 -2.37 -4.69
N ALA A 266 -11.75 -1.50 -3.68
CA ALA A 266 -13.03 -1.08 -3.10
C ALA A 266 -13.78 -0.09 -4.01
N VAL A 267 -13.06 0.67 -4.82
CA VAL A 267 -13.59 1.52 -5.90
C VAL A 267 -12.79 1.21 -7.15
N PHE A 268 -13.48 1.08 -8.27
CA PHE A 268 -12.95 0.63 -9.57
C PHE A 268 -13.65 1.37 -10.71
N ASP A 269 -13.16 1.22 -11.95
CA ASP A 269 -13.80 1.81 -13.13
C ASP A 269 -14.23 0.74 -14.16
N ARG A 270 -14.88 1.16 -15.25
CA ARG A 270 -15.37 0.29 -16.33
C ARG A 270 -14.27 -0.62 -16.90
N ARG A 271 -13.02 -0.14 -16.97
CA ARG A 271 -11.89 -0.90 -17.54
C ARG A 271 -11.49 -2.06 -16.63
N ASP A 272 -11.65 -1.90 -15.32
CA ASP A 272 -11.40 -2.98 -14.35
C ASP A 272 -12.43 -4.12 -14.49
N ILE A 273 -13.71 -3.77 -14.67
CA ILE A 273 -14.79 -4.74 -14.95
C ILE A 273 -14.50 -5.46 -16.26
N ALA A 274 -14.23 -4.70 -17.33
CA ALA A 274 -13.94 -5.24 -18.65
C ALA A 274 -12.70 -6.16 -18.65
N ALA A 275 -11.61 -5.75 -17.97
CA ALA A 275 -10.37 -6.52 -17.92
C ALA A 275 -10.51 -7.85 -17.15
N GLU A 276 -11.35 -7.93 -16.12
CA GLU A 276 -11.61 -9.20 -15.43
C GLU A 276 -12.69 -10.03 -16.16
N LEU A 277 -13.74 -9.43 -16.74
CA LEU A 277 -14.74 -10.13 -17.57
C LEU A 277 -14.10 -10.81 -18.81
N ASN A 278 -13.16 -10.13 -19.47
CA ASN A 278 -12.48 -10.61 -20.67
C ASN A 278 -11.64 -11.88 -20.40
N ARG A 279 -11.46 -12.27 -19.14
CA ARG A 279 -10.74 -13.50 -18.75
C ARG A 279 -11.59 -14.76 -18.80
N TYR A 280 -12.91 -14.62 -18.97
CA TYR A 280 -13.87 -15.73 -18.94
C TYR A 280 -14.79 -15.76 -20.17
N ILE A 281 -14.95 -14.63 -20.87
CA ILE A 281 -15.87 -14.47 -22.00
C ILE A 281 -15.08 -13.91 -23.19
N ASP A 282 -14.97 -14.74 -24.24
CA ASP A 282 -14.18 -14.44 -25.44
C ASP A 282 -15.06 -14.01 -26.64
N ASP A 283 -16.35 -14.37 -26.66
CA ASP A 283 -17.28 -13.87 -27.69
C ASP A 283 -17.56 -12.38 -27.47
N ALA A 284 -17.28 -11.56 -28.49
CA ALA A 284 -17.42 -10.12 -28.43
C ALA A 284 -18.87 -9.66 -28.18
N THR A 285 -19.86 -10.39 -28.69
CA THR A 285 -21.28 -10.02 -28.55
C THR A 285 -21.77 -10.26 -27.12
N GLN A 286 -21.55 -11.47 -26.61
CA GLN A 286 -21.83 -11.88 -25.23
C GLN A 286 -21.03 -11.04 -24.23
N PHE A 287 -19.77 -10.72 -24.53
CA PHE A 287 -18.96 -9.82 -23.71
C PHE A 287 -19.62 -8.44 -23.55
N GLN A 288 -20.08 -7.80 -24.64
CA GLN A 288 -20.77 -6.50 -24.54
C GLN A 288 -22.13 -6.61 -23.83
N GLN A 289 -22.89 -7.69 -24.07
CA GLN A 289 -24.16 -7.95 -23.36
C GLN A 289 -23.95 -8.10 -21.85
N LEU A 290 -22.96 -8.90 -21.43
CA LEU A 290 -22.65 -9.13 -20.02
C LEU A 290 -22.05 -7.89 -19.36
N LEU A 291 -21.19 -7.14 -20.06
CA LEU A 291 -20.69 -5.85 -19.58
C LEU A 291 -21.85 -4.86 -19.36
N THR A 292 -22.84 -4.81 -20.26
CA THR A 292 -24.05 -3.99 -20.10
C THR A 292 -24.94 -4.48 -18.94
N LYS A 293 -25.11 -5.81 -18.79
CA LYS A 293 -25.83 -6.43 -17.65
C LYS A 293 -25.14 -6.13 -16.31
N LEU A 294 -23.81 -6.06 -16.29
CA LEU A 294 -23.00 -5.66 -15.14
C LEU A 294 -23.12 -4.17 -14.82
N GLU A 295 -23.02 -3.31 -15.82
CA GLU A 295 -23.18 -1.84 -15.70
C GLU A 295 -24.58 -1.43 -15.21
N THR A 296 -25.59 -2.24 -15.50
CA THR A 296 -26.99 -2.04 -15.05
C THR A 296 -27.37 -2.87 -13.82
N SER A 297 -26.44 -3.63 -13.24
CA SER A 297 -26.70 -4.50 -12.08
C SER A 297 -27.02 -3.69 -10.82
N SER A 298 -28.04 -4.12 -10.06
CA SER A 298 -28.42 -3.52 -8.76
C SER A 298 -27.37 -3.75 -7.65
N ALA A 299 -26.43 -4.67 -7.87
CA ALA A 299 -25.26 -4.91 -7.04
C ALA A 299 -24.16 -3.86 -7.29
N LEU A 300 -24.12 -3.23 -8.47
CA LEU A 300 -23.21 -2.14 -8.79
C LEU A 300 -23.75 -0.82 -8.23
N ILE A 301 -22.87 -0.03 -7.63
CA ILE A 301 -23.17 1.32 -7.17
C ILE A 301 -22.17 2.28 -7.82
N GLU A 302 -22.65 3.19 -8.66
CA GLU A 302 -21.85 4.34 -9.07
C GLU A 302 -21.55 5.22 -7.85
N MET A 303 -20.26 5.50 -7.63
CA MET A 303 -19.76 6.36 -6.55
C MET A 303 -19.58 7.80 -7.02
N GLU A 304 -19.09 7.98 -8.26
CA GLU A 304 -18.92 9.28 -8.92
C GLU A 304 -19.14 9.13 -10.44
N PRO A 305 -19.94 9.99 -11.09
CA PRO A 305 -20.13 9.95 -12.54
C PRO A 305 -18.87 10.39 -13.28
N ALA A 306 -18.74 10.02 -14.55
CA ALA A 306 -17.63 10.44 -15.40
C ALA A 306 -17.58 11.97 -15.55
N THR A 307 -16.38 12.57 -15.45
CA THR A 307 -16.19 14.03 -15.58
C THR A 307 -15.06 14.35 -16.57
N GLY A 308 -15.43 14.77 -17.78
CA GLY A 308 -14.47 15.13 -18.83
C GLY A 308 -13.58 13.95 -19.24
N ARG A 309 -12.32 13.96 -18.79
CA ARG A 309 -11.36 12.86 -19.03
C ARG A 309 -11.28 11.82 -17.90
N ALA A 310 -11.94 12.05 -16.76
CA ALA A 310 -11.97 11.10 -15.66
C ALA A 310 -13.12 10.09 -15.87
N PRO A 311 -12.87 8.77 -15.81
CA PRO A 311 -13.90 7.75 -15.93
C PRO A 311 -14.83 7.76 -14.70
N ALA A 312 -16.04 7.24 -14.87
CA ALA A 312 -16.95 6.99 -13.76
C ALA A 312 -16.33 5.99 -12.76
N ARG A 313 -16.63 6.17 -11.48
CA ARG A 313 -16.16 5.34 -10.36
C ARG A 313 -17.32 4.50 -9.85
N TYR A 314 -17.08 3.21 -9.64
CA TYR A 314 -18.06 2.24 -9.17
C TYR A 314 -17.54 1.48 -7.95
N SER A 315 -18.47 0.92 -7.18
CA SER A 315 -18.23 -0.07 -6.14
C SER A 315 -19.35 -1.11 -6.15
N THR A 316 -19.27 -2.16 -5.32
CA THR A 316 -20.41 -3.04 -5.06
C THR A 316 -21.18 -2.61 -3.82
N ARG A 317 -22.48 -2.88 -3.79
CA ARG A 317 -23.34 -2.68 -2.61
C ARG A 317 -22.76 -3.35 -1.37
N ASP A 318 -22.31 -4.59 -1.51
CA ASP A 318 -21.70 -5.35 -0.43
C ASP A 318 -20.38 -4.73 0.06
N MET A 319 -19.53 -4.18 -0.82
CA MET A 319 -18.33 -3.43 -0.40
C MET A 319 -18.70 -2.14 0.37
N VAL A 320 -19.67 -1.37 -0.14
CA VAL A 320 -20.19 -0.16 0.53
C VAL A 320 -20.75 -0.51 1.92
N GLU A 321 -21.49 -1.62 2.03
CA GLU A 321 -22.02 -2.11 3.29
C GLU A 321 -20.93 -2.62 4.24
N ALA A 322 -19.91 -3.33 3.74
CA ALA A 322 -18.80 -3.80 4.55
C ALA A 322 -18.00 -2.64 5.15
N GLU A 323 -17.68 -1.61 4.35
CA GLU A 323 -16.99 -0.42 4.86
C GLU A 323 -17.88 0.40 5.81
N ARG A 324 -19.19 0.51 5.53
CA ARG A 324 -20.14 1.16 6.45
C ARG A 324 -20.22 0.42 7.80
N ARG A 325 -20.40 -0.90 7.80
CA ARG A 325 -20.48 -1.71 9.04
C ARG A 325 -19.19 -1.57 9.86
N MET A 326 -18.02 -1.61 9.20
CA MET A 326 -16.71 -1.38 9.83
C MET A 326 -16.62 0.02 10.47
N ALA A 327 -17.05 1.08 9.78
CA ALA A 327 -17.05 2.45 10.31
C ALA A 327 -18.05 2.62 11.47
N ASP A 328 -19.26 2.06 11.34
CA ASP A 328 -20.30 2.09 12.37
C ASP A 328 -19.82 1.33 13.64
N ALA A 329 -19.16 0.18 13.49
CA ALA A 329 -18.57 -0.59 14.60
C ALA A 329 -17.43 0.17 15.28
N ALA A 330 -16.55 0.82 14.50
CA ALA A 330 -15.48 1.67 15.03
C ALA A 330 -16.04 2.85 15.85
N GLU A 331 -17.10 3.51 15.35
CA GLU A 331 -17.78 4.59 16.08
C GLU A 331 -18.43 4.08 17.37
N ARG A 332 -19.10 2.92 17.37
CA ARG A 332 -19.70 2.34 18.59
C ARG A 332 -18.63 1.98 19.63
N LEU A 333 -17.60 1.24 19.23
CA LEU A 333 -16.50 0.83 20.11
C LEU A 333 -15.79 2.03 20.75
N SER A 334 -15.46 3.07 19.97
CA SER A 334 -14.78 4.27 20.47
C SER A 334 -15.61 5.10 21.47
N ARG A 335 -16.94 4.98 21.45
CA ARG A 335 -17.86 5.67 22.37
C ARG A 335 -18.17 4.91 23.66
N THR A 336 -17.75 3.65 23.79
CA THR A 336 -17.96 2.87 25.04
C THR A 336 -17.17 3.46 26.21
N THR A 337 -17.63 3.23 27.44
CA THR A 337 -17.01 3.74 28.67
C THR A 337 -16.12 2.71 29.39
N THR A 338 -15.88 1.55 28.77
CA THR A 338 -15.10 0.43 29.33
C THR A 338 -13.61 0.50 28.98
N HIS A 339 -12.80 -0.34 29.63
CA HIS A 339 -11.35 -0.47 29.40
C HIS A 339 -10.52 0.81 29.58
N GLY A 340 -11.06 1.78 30.33
CA GLY A 340 -10.30 2.89 30.85
C GLY A 340 -9.49 2.44 32.06
N VAL A 341 -8.22 2.83 32.09
CA VAL A 341 -7.33 2.66 33.23
C VAL A 341 -7.39 3.93 34.09
N SER A 342 -7.25 3.80 35.41
CA SER A 342 -7.23 4.98 36.30
C SER A 342 -6.07 5.90 35.96
N THR A 343 -6.26 7.22 36.07
CA THR A 343 -5.20 8.21 35.83
C THR A 343 -3.97 7.92 36.69
N ALA A 344 -4.15 7.54 37.96
CA ALA A 344 -3.05 7.18 38.84
C ALA A 344 -2.23 5.99 38.33
N THR A 345 -2.90 4.91 37.87
CA THR A 345 -2.23 3.73 37.29
C THR A 345 -1.51 4.08 35.98
N ALA A 346 -2.14 4.89 35.11
CA ALA A 346 -1.54 5.30 33.84
C ALA A 346 -0.32 6.22 34.02
N GLU A 347 -0.39 7.20 34.93
CA GLU A 347 0.76 8.07 35.24
C GLU A 347 1.87 7.32 35.99
N ALA A 348 1.54 6.35 36.84
CA ALA A 348 2.53 5.49 37.49
C ALA A 348 3.32 4.65 36.46
N ALA A 349 2.65 4.05 35.49
CA ALA A 349 3.32 3.33 34.39
C ALA A 349 4.20 4.27 33.55
N ILE A 350 3.69 5.47 33.21
CA ILE A 350 4.46 6.49 32.48
C ILE A 350 5.70 6.94 33.27
N GLY A 351 5.60 7.12 34.59
CA GLY A 351 6.71 7.49 35.45
C GLY A 351 7.76 6.38 35.60
N GLY A 352 7.32 5.12 35.72
CA GLY A 352 8.21 3.96 35.82
C GLY A 352 8.99 3.64 34.53
N ALA A 353 8.49 4.08 33.37
CA ALA A 353 9.10 3.81 32.07
C ALA A 353 10.33 4.68 31.72
N GLY A 354 10.63 5.71 32.52
CA GLY A 354 11.75 6.63 32.27
C GLY A 354 11.48 7.62 31.11
N THR A 355 12.40 7.70 30.14
CA THR A 355 12.40 8.79 29.13
C THR A 355 11.49 8.52 27.92
N LEU A 356 10.18 8.66 28.11
CA LEU A 356 9.19 8.82 27.04
C LEU A 356 9.20 10.25 26.48
N SER A 357 8.98 10.44 25.16
CA SER A 357 8.65 11.77 24.61
C SER A 357 7.21 12.17 24.98
N ASP A 358 6.88 13.46 24.93
CA ASP A 358 5.53 13.93 25.29
C ASP A 358 4.45 13.42 24.32
N GLU A 359 4.80 13.17 23.05
CA GLU A 359 3.92 12.48 22.10
C GLU A 359 3.68 11.02 22.51
N GLN A 360 4.73 10.31 22.95
CA GLN A 360 4.61 8.93 23.43
C GLN A 360 3.77 8.85 24.72
N LYS A 361 3.97 9.77 25.68
CA LYS A 361 3.12 9.90 26.88
C LYS A 361 1.66 10.19 26.50
N ALA A 362 1.43 11.08 25.53
CA ALA A 362 0.10 11.37 25.02
C ALA A 362 -0.55 10.16 24.33
N ALA A 363 0.23 9.33 23.63
CA ALA A 363 -0.25 8.08 23.03
C ALA A 363 -0.63 7.05 24.11
N VAL A 364 0.18 6.86 25.16
CA VAL A 364 -0.16 6.01 26.32
C VAL A 364 -1.48 6.48 26.94
N ARG A 365 -1.57 7.78 27.32
CA ARG A 365 -2.79 8.39 27.86
C ARG A 365 -4.00 8.31 26.92
N HIS A 366 -3.79 8.30 25.61
CA HIS A 366 -4.88 8.15 24.64
C HIS A 366 -5.41 6.73 24.62
N VAL A 367 -4.54 5.72 24.55
CA VAL A 367 -5.00 4.32 24.50
C VAL A 367 -5.55 3.85 25.84
N THR A 368 -5.04 4.33 26.98
CA THR A 368 -5.52 3.94 28.32
C THR A 368 -6.80 4.64 28.76
N LYS A 369 -7.34 5.60 27.98
CA LYS A 369 -8.69 6.15 28.21
C LYS A 369 -9.79 5.11 28.01
N ALA A 370 -10.93 5.38 28.63
CA ALA A 370 -12.19 4.67 28.38
C ALA A 370 -12.55 4.74 26.88
N GLY A 371 -13.02 3.61 26.34
CA GLY A 371 -13.24 3.42 24.91
C GLY A 371 -12.66 2.10 24.43
N SER A 372 -13.50 1.22 23.91
CA SER A 372 -13.11 -0.09 23.35
C SER A 372 -12.50 -0.01 21.95
N LEU A 373 -12.27 1.19 21.42
CA LEU A 373 -11.37 1.41 20.28
C LEU A 373 -10.51 2.65 20.49
N ALA A 374 -9.20 2.51 20.31
CA ALA A 374 -8.24 3.61 20.25
C ALA A 374 -7.32 3.45 19.02
N VAL A 375 -6.74 4.54 18.52
CA VAL A 375 -5.89 4.53 17.33
C VAL A 375 -4.63 5.35 17.54
N VAL A 376 -3.47 4.77 17.23
CA VAL A 376 -2.17 5.45 17.27
C VAL A 376 -1.54 5.43 15.88
N ILE A 377 -1.39 6.61 15.30
CA ILE A 377 -0.60 6.82 14.08
C ILE A 377 0.81 7.14 14.53
N GLY A 378 1.80 6.45 13.98
CA GLY A 378 3.20 6.78 14.25
C GLY A 378 4.05 6.59 13.01
N ASP A 379 4.78 7.64 12.63
CA ASP A 379 5.72 7.63 11.51
C ASP A 379 6.81 6.54 11.71
N ALA A 380 7.51 6.16 10.64
CA ALA A 380 8.47 5.06 10.66
C ALA A 380 9.61 5.32 11.66
N GLY A 381 9.66 4.56 12.77
CA GLY A 381 10.70 4.69 13.80
C GLY A 381 10.38 5.63 14.97
N THR A 382 9.11 5.90 15.24
CA THR A 382 8.61 6.75 16.35
C THR A 382 8.46 6.04 17.70
N GLY A 383 8.71 4.72 17.76
CA GLY A 383 8.67 3.94 19.01
C GLY A 383 7.28 3.49 19.47
N LYS A 384 6.31 3.30 18.54
CA LYS A 384 4.95 2.80 18.84
C LYS A 384 4.93 1.61 19.81
N SER A 385 5.75 0.59 19.57
CA SER A 385 5.82 -0.63 20.40
C SER A 385 6.28 -0.34 21.84
N PHE A 386 7.18 0.63 22.03
CA PHE A 386 7.61 1.06 23.37
C PHE A 386 6.48 1.76 24.13
N SER A 387 5.70 2.64 23.47
CA SER A 387 4.48 3.19 24.07
C SER A 387 3.48 2.09 24.46
N MET A 388 3.38 1.02 23.65
CA MET A 388 2.51 -0.12 23.98
C MET A 388 3.03 -1.00 25.11
N LYS A 389 4.35 -1.05 25.37
CA LYS A 389 4.89 -1.65 26.61
C LYS A 389 4.29 -1.01 27.85
N VAL A 390 4.31 0.33 27.88
CA VAL A 390 3.84 1.13 29.02
C VAL A 390 2.32 1.05 29.17
N ALA A 391 1.60 1.06 28.04
CA ALA A 391 0.15 0.86 28.05
C ALA A 391 -0.24 -0.56 28.51
N ARG A 392 0.52 -1.59 28.10
CA ARG A 392 0.37 -2.98 28.57
C ARG A 392 0.50 -3.07 30.10
N GLU A 393 1.55 -2.48 30.66
CA GLU A 393 1.77 -2.44 32.11
C GLU A 393 0.61 -1.75 32.85
N ALA A 394 0.08 -0.65 32.30
CA ALA A 394 -1.08 0.05 32.85
C ALA A 394 -2.39 -0.76 32.78
N TRP A 395 -2.60 -1.56 31.72
CA TRP A 395 -3.76 -2.43 31.56
C TRP A 395 -3.68 -3.69 32.45
N GLU A 396 -2.53 -4.36 32.49
CA GLU A 396 -2.31 -5.55 33.31
C GLU A 396 -2.44 -5.23 34.81
N ALA A 397 -1.98 -4.05 35.24
CA ALA A 397 -2.19 -3.55 36.60
C ALA A 397 -3.67 -3.34 36.99
N GLN A 398 -4.61 -3.42 36.03
CA GLN A 398 -6.05 -3.41 36.27
C GLN A 398 -6.75 -4.71 35.86
N GLY A 399 -6.00 -5.80 35.68
CA GLY A 399 -6.54 -7.14 35.41
C GLY A 399 -7.01 -7.37 33.97
N PHE A 400 -6.62 -6.51 33.02
CA PHE A 400 -6.84 -6.78 31.60
C PHE A 400 -5.75 -7.70 31.02
N THR A 401 -6.15 -8.59 30.12
CA THR A 401 -5.24 -9.44 29.34
C THR A 401 -4.92 -8.75 28.01
N VAL A 402 -3.65 -8.43 27.77
CA VAL A 402 -3.23 -7.72 26.56
C VAL A 402 -2.72 -8.71 25.51
N ARG A 403 -3.30 -8.68 24.32
CA ARG A 403 -2.99 -9.59 23.21
C ARG A 403 -2.55 -8.81 21.99
N GLY A 404 -1.58 -9.33 21.25
CA GLY A 404 -1.01 -8.69 20.08
C GLY A 404 -1.43 -9.37 18.78
N ALA A 405 -1.63 -8.58 17.74
CA ALA A 405 -1.88 -9.07 16.40
C ALA A 405 -1.16 -8.24 15.33
N ALA A 406 -0.84 -8.86 14.20
CA ALA A 406 -0.41 -8.16 13.00
C ALA A 406 -0.82 -8.95 11.74
N LEU A 407 -0.74 -8.33 10.57
CA LEU A 407 -0.99 -9.03 9.30
C LEU A 407 0.12 -10.05 8.99
N ALA A 408 1.38 -9.67 9.22
CA ALA A 408 2.56 -10.49 8.95
C ALA A 408 3.18 -11.05 10.24
N GLY A 409 3.73 -12.27 10.17
CA GLY A 409 4.35 -12.94 11.34
C GLY A 409 5.51 -12.14 11.94
N LYS A 410 6.35 -11.52 11.08
CA LYS A 410 7.47 -10.67 11.50
C LYS A 410 7.02 -9.41 12.26
N ALA A 411 5.94 -8.77 11.82
CA ALA A 411 5.38 -7.61 12.51
C ALA A 411 4.80 -7.99 13.89
N ALA A 412 4.23 -9.19 14.02
CA ALA A 412 3.82 -9.71 15.33
C ALA A 412 5.04 -9.95 16.24
N ASP A 413 6.16 -10.46 15.72
CA ASP A 413 7.40 -10.63 16.50
C ASP A 413 8.02 -9.30 16.93
N GLU A 414 8.07 -8.31 16.02
CA GLU A 414 8.57 -6.96 16.33
C GLU A 414 7.66 -6.25 17.36
N LEU A 415 6.34 -6.44 17.29
CA LEU A 415 5.41 -6.00 18.33
C LEU A 415 5.71 -6.69 19.67
N GLN A 416 5.85 -8.01 19.69
CA GLN A 416 6.13 -8.77 20.93
C GLN A 416 7.47 -8.40 21.55
N ALA A 417 8.55 -8.36 20.77
CA ALA A 417 9.87 -7.97 21.25
C ALA A 417 9.93 -6.51 21.73
N GLY A 418 9.22 -5.60 21.06
CA GLY A 418 9.21 -4.18 21.41
C GLY A 418 8.26 -3.79 22.55
N SER A 419 7.24 -4.60 22.85
CA SER A 419 6.18 -4.26 23.83
C SER A 419 5.99 -5.27 24.97
N GLY A 420 6.50 -6.49 24.84
CA GLY A 420 6.19 -7.61 25.73
C GLY A 420 4.80 -8.25 25.52
N ILE A 421 3.98 -7.73 24.60
CA ILE A 421 2.64 -8.26 24.32
C ILE A 421 2.75 -9.57 23.52
N GLN A 422 2.17 -10.67 24.02
CA GLN A 422 2.11 -11.93 23.27
C GLN A 422 1.35 -11.75 21.96
N SER A 423 2.04 -11.97 20.83
CA SER A 423 1.57 -11.55 19.51
C SER A 423 1.51 -12.69 18.49
N ARG A 424 0.54 -12.64 17.58
CA ARG A 424 0.38 -13.62 16.49
C ARG A 424 -0.28 -13.02 15.24
N THR A 425 -0.40 -13.78 14.16
CA THR A 425 -1.05 -13.25 12.94
C THR A 425 -2.57 -13.17 13.07
N LEU A 426 -3.17 -12.16 12.44
CA LEU A 426 -4.63 -11.99 12.38
C LEU A 426 -5.33 -13.24 11.81
N ALA A 427 -4.79 -13.82 10.74
CA ALA A 427 -5.32 -15.06 10.17
C ALA A 427 -5.31 -16.24 11.15
N SER A 428 -4.32 -16.31 12.06
CA SER A 428 -4.27 -17.34 13.10
C SER A 428 -5.30 -17.11 14.21
N LEU A 429 -5.66 -15.86 14.50
CA LEU A 429 -6.73 -15.50 15.44
C LEU A 429 -8.10 -15.76 14.84
N GLU A 430 -8.36 -15.26 13.63
CA GLU A 430 -9.62 -15.49 12.91
C GLU A 430 -9.92 -16.98 12.74
N TYR A 431 -8.90 -17.80 12.43
CA TYR A 431 -9.05 -19.25 12.36
C TYR A 431 -9.40 -19.87 13.72
N ALA A 432 -8.72 -19.48 14.80
CA ALA A 432 -9.03 -19.97 16.14
C ALA A 432 -10.48 -19.62 16.54
N TRP A 433 -10.90 -18.37 16.33
CA TRP A 433 -12.25 -17.88 16.63
C TRP A 433 -13.33 -18.65 15.87
N LYS A 434 -13.09 -18.95 14.57
CA LYS A 434 -13.99 -19.76 13.73
C LYS A 434 -14.14 -21.18 14.25
N GLU A 435 -13.05 -21.79 14.70
CA GLU A 435 -13.02 -23.11 15.36
C GLU A 435 -13.51 -23.07 16.83
N GLY A 436 -14.11 -21.96 17.27
CA GLY A 436 -14.65 -21.80 18.62
C GLY A 436 -13.60 -21.62 19.73
N ARG A 437 -12.31 -21.60 19.40
CA ARG A 437 -11.17 -21.54 20.33
C ARG A 437 -10.64 -20.11 20.49
N ASP A 438 -9.97 -19.87 21.62
CA ASP A 438 -9.20 -18.64 21.90
C ASP A 438 -9.95 -17.33 21.59
N LYS A 439 -11.25 -17.30 21.91
CA LYS A 439 -12.12 -16.14 21.70
C LYS A 439 -11.70 -14.97 22.59
N LEU A 440 -11.95 -13.77 22.09
CA LEU A 440 -11.87 -12.55 22.89
C LEU A 440 -12.96 -12.54 23.96
N THR A 441 -12.71 -11.80 25.04
CA THR A 441 -13.59 -11.58 26.19
C THR A 441 -13.59 -10.11 26.59
N LYS A 442 -14.51 -9.70 27.47
CA LYS A 442 -14.57 -8.35 28.07
C LYS A 442 -13.36 -7.95 28.93
N HIS A 443 -12.38 -8.85 29.10
CA HIS A 443 -11.14 -8.60 29.82
C HIS A 443 -9.94 -8.45 28.88
N ASP A 444 -10.15 -8.56 27.56
CA ASP A 444 -9.07 -8.53 26.57
C ASP A 444 -8.87 -7.14 25.93
N VAL A 445 -7.60 -6.77 25.75
CA VAL A 445 -7.16 -5.63 24.93
C VAL A 445 -6.36 -6.17 23.75
N LEU A 446 -6.92 -6.11 22.54
CA LEU A 446 -6.30 -6.53 21.30
C LEU A 446 -5.54 -5.37 20.63
N VAL A 447 -4.23 -5.38 20.73
CA VAL A 447 -3.32 -4.42 20.09
C VAL A 447 -2.94 -4.95 18.70
N ILE A 448 -3.25 -4.20 17.64
CA ILE A 448 -3.03 -4.61 16.25
C ILE A 448 -2.00 -3.67 15.60
N ASP A 449 -0.83 -4.18 15.21
CA ASP A 449 0.20 -3.41 14.52
C ASP A 449 0.18 -3.59 12.99
N GLU A 450 0.78 -2.62 12.30
CA GLU A 450 0.73 -2.44 10.84
C GLU A 450 -0.71 -2.45 10.27
N ALA A 451 -1.66 -1.89 11.03
CA ALA A 451 -3.08 -1.88 10.68
C ALA A 451 -3.41 -1.19 9.33
N GLY A 452 -2.51 -0.33 8.85
CA GLY A 452 -2.57 0.27 7.50
C GLY A 452 -2.59 -0.74 6.35
N MET A 453 -2.13 -1.98 6.58
CA MET A 453 -2.12 -3.06 5.60
C MET A 453 -3.37 -3.95 5.61
N ILE A 454 -4.33 -3.73 6.52
CA ILE A 454 -5.50 -4.61 6.68
C ILE A 454 -6.60 -4.20 5.69
N GLY A 455 -7.21 -5.15 4.99
CA GLY A 455 -8.35 -4.90 4.10
C GLY A 455 -9.63 -4.50 4.86
N SER A 456 -10.55 -3.77 4.23
CA SER A 456 -11.77 -3.31 4.92
C SER A 456 -12.65 -4.45 5.40
N ARG A 457 -12.72 -5.56 4.66
CA ARG A 457 -13.45 -6.77 5.08
C ARG A 457 -12.82 -7.44 6.31
N GLN A 458 -11.49 -7.59 6.33
CA GLN A 458 -10.80 -8.20 7.45
C GLN A 458 -10.88 -7.33 8.71
N LEU A 459 -10.66 -6.01 8.60
CA LEU A 459 -10.79 -5.12 9.76
C LEU A 459 -12.22 -5.10 10.29
N GLY A 460 -13.23 -5.10 9.42
CA GLY A 460 -14.64 -5.23 9.81
C GLY A 460 -14.91 -6.47 10.66
N ARG A 461 -14.47 -7.65 10.22
CA ARG A 461 -14.62 -8.90 11.00
C ARG A 461 -13.94 -8.86 12.37
N VAL A 462 -12.77 -8.22 12.46
CA VAL A 462 -12.02 -8.10 13.72
C VAL A 462 -12.73 -7.14 14.68
N LEU A 463 -13.23 -6.00 14.20
CA LEU A 463 -14.02 -5.07 15.01
C LEU A 463 -15.35 -5.70 15.47
N ASP A 464 -16.06 -6.40 14.58
CA ASP A 464 -17.28 -7.16 14.92
C ASP A 464 -17.01 -8.23 16.00
N ALA A 465 -15.87 -8.92 15.93
CA ALA A 465 -15.49 -9.93 16.92
C ALA A 465 -15.19 -9.31 18.29
N ALA A 466 -14.48 -8.18 18.32
CA ALA A 466 -14.21 -7.43 19.53
C ALA A 466 -15.48 -6.83 20.15
N GLU A 467 -16.38 -6.25 19.33
CA GLU A 467 -17.66 -5.71 19.78
C GLU A 467 -18.55 -6.80 20.41
N LYS A 468 -18.67 -7.97 19.77
CA LYS A 468 -19.43 -9.11 20.32
C LYS A 468 -18.84 -9.68 21.61
N ALA A 469 -17.51 -9.65 21.74
CA ALA A 469 -16.81 -10.05 22.96
C ALA A 469 -16.88 -8.98 24.08
N GLY A 470 -17.23 -7.74 23.74
CA GLY A 470 -17.08 -6.58 24.60
C GLY A 470 -15.61 -6.28 24.93
N ALA A 471 -14.67 -6.58 24.03
CA ALA A 471 -13.23 -6.39 24.17
C ALA A 471 -12.76 -5.03 23.62
N LYS A 472 -11.57 -4.55 24.03
CA LYS A 472 -10.94 -3.35 23.46
C LYS A 472 -10.04 -3.70 22.27
N VAL A 473 -10.02 -2.83 21.26
CA VAL A 473 -9.06 -2.85 20.15
C VAL A 473 -8.19 -1.59 20.19
N VAL A 474 -6.90 -1.74 19.90
CA VAL A 474 -5.96 -0.63 19.72
C VAL A 474 -5.28 -0.80 18.37
N LEU A 475 -5.56 0.09 17.43
CA LEU A 475 -4.98 0.05 16.08
C LEU A 475 -3.72 0.90 16.03
N LEU A 476 -2.58 0.28 15.73
CA LEU A 476 -1.31 0.94 15.47
C LEU A 476 -1.02 0.90 13.96
N GLY A 477 -0.47 1.97 13.43
CA GLY A 477 -0.03 1.95 12.04
C GLY A 477 0.51 3.28 11.55
N ASP A 478 0.70 3.33 10.23
CA ASP A 478 1.09 4.51 9.50
C ASP A 478 0.34 4.52 8.16
N HIS A 479 -0.65 5.40 8.01
CA HIS A 479 -1.45 5.49 6.79
C HIS A 479 -0.69 6.10 5.59
N LYS A 480 0.58 6.48 5.79
CA LYS A 480 1.49 6.99 4.75
C LYS A 480 2.37 5.87 4.16
N GLN A 481 2.47 4.71 4.83
CA GLN A 481 3.21 3.54 4.34
C GLN A 481 2.39 2.75 3.30
N LEU A 482 2.72 1.49 3.10
CA LEU A 482 2.10 0.63 2.08
C LEU A 482 0.66 0.28 2.50
N ALA A 483 -0.25 0.39 1.53
CA ALA A 483 -1.66 0.06 1.74
C ALA A 483 -1.90 -1.45 1.69
N ALA A 484 -3.06 -1.88 2.18
CA ALA A 484 -3.54 -3.26 2.07
C ALA A 484 -3.50 -3.80 0.63
N ILE A 485 -3.20 -5.09 0.45
CA ILE A 485 -3.37 -5.78 -0.84
C ILE A 485 -4.86 -6.00 -1.12
N GLU A 486 -5.62 -6.41 -0.10
CA GLU A 486 -7.08 -6.50 -0.12
C GLU A 486 -7.75 -5.13 -0.34
N ALA A 487 -9.01 -5.15 -0.78
CA ALA A 487 -9.78 -3.94 -1.06
C ALA A 487 -9.97 -3.00 0.15
N GLY A 488 -10.01 -1.71 -0.18
CA GLY A 488 -10.34 -0.62 0.74
C GLY A 488 -9.13 0.05 1.38
N ALA A 489 -9.42 1.00 2.26
CA ALA A 489 -8.43 1.78 3.01
C ALA A 489 -8.80 1.86 4.50
N SER A 490 -9.10 0.69 5.06
CA SER A 490 -9.74 0.46 6.36
C SER A 490 -9.23 1.35 7.50
N PHE A 491 -7.94 1.28 7.83
CA PHE A 491 -7.31 2.03 8.90
C PHE A 491 -7.45 3.55 8.72
N ARG A 492 -7.30 4.04 7.49
CA ARG A 492 -7.46 5.47 7.18
C ARG A 492 -8.91 5.91 7.34
N ALA A 493 -9.87 5.07 6.93
CA ALA A 493 -11.28 5.34 7.14
C ALA A 493 -11.61 5.39 8.65
N VAL A 494 -11.15 4.43 9.44
CA VAL A 494 -11.32 4.42 10.91
C VAL A 494 -10.73 5.68 11.55
N VAL A 495 -9.46 6.03 11.24
CA VAL A 495 -8.79 7.26 11.68
C VAL A 495 -9.64 8.52 11.42
N GLN A 496 -10.30 8.60 10.26
CA GLN A 496 -11.13 9.74 9.89
C GLN A 496 -12.44 9.85 10.68
N HIS A 497 -12.95 8.74 11.22
CA HIS A 497 -14.20 8.70 12.00
C HIS A 497 -13.96 8.82 13.51
N VAL A 498 -12.98 8.09 14.07
CA VAL A 498 -12.74 8.03 15.53
C VAL A 498 -11.60 8.93 15.99
N GLY A 499 -10.81 9.49 15.07
CA GLY A 499 -9.59 10.21 15.39
C GLY A 499 -8.41 9.28 15.70
N ALA A 500 -7.28 9.85 16.10
CA ALA A 500 -6.08 9.13 16.51
C ALA A 500 -5.17 10.01 17.36
N SER A 501 -4.31 9.39 18.17
CA SER A 501 -3.08 10.02 18.68
C SER A 501 -1.97 9.89 17.62
N GLU A 502 -1.23 10.97 17.38
CA GLU A 502 -0.14 11.02 16.41
C GLU A 502 1.21 11.09 17.16
N ILE A 503 2.16 10.24 16.77
CA ILE A 503 3.57 10.31 17.16
C ILE A 503 4.37 10.62 15.90
N THR A 504 5.09 11.75 15.88
CA THR A 504 5.80 12.30 14.72
C THR A 504 7.31 12.45 14.95
N GLU A 505 7.76 12.44 16.21
CA GLU A 505 9.18 12.42 16.58
C GLU A 505 9.80 11.05 16.23
N VAL A 506 10.35 10.94 15.02
CA VAL A 506 11.14 9.77 14.62
C VAL A 506 12.46 9.75 15.40
N ARG A 507 12.76 8.64 16.10
CA ARG A 507 13.98 8.50 16.91
C ARG A 507 14.96 7.45 16.38
N ARG A 508 14.63 6.75 15.28
CA ARG A 508 15.45 5.64 14.75
C ARG A 508 16.73 6.11 14.04
N GLN A 509 16.69 7.22 13.28
CA GLN A 509 17.90 7.78 12.64
C GLN A 509 18.74 8.54 13.66
N ARG A 510 20.06 8.29 13.68
CA ARG A 510 21.00 8.96 14.58
C ARG A 510 21.22 10.43 14.20
N HIS A 511 21.30 10.73 12.91
CA HIS A 511 21.51 12.09 12.40
C HIS A 511 20.21 12.92 12.34
N ALA A 512 20.28 14.17 12.80
CA ALA A 512 19.13 15.10 12.78
C ALA A 512 18.61 15.35 11.36
N TRP A 513 19.51 15.58 10.39
CA TRP A 513 19.13 15.82 8.99
C TRP A 513 18.37 14.64 8.37
N ALA A 514 18.68 13.41 8.78
CA ALA A 514 18.04 12.20 8.28
C ALA A 514 16.64 12.02 8.88
N ARG A 515 16.45 12.42 10.16
CA ARG A 515 15.12 12.55 10.79
C ARG A 515 14.26 13.59 10.06
N ASP A 516 14.80 14.78 9.81
CA ASP A 516 14.11 15.85 9.08
C ASP A 516 13.70 15.39 7.67
N ALA A 517 14.61 14.74 6.94
CA ALA A 517 14.32 14.19 5.62
C ALA A 517 13.26 13.07 5.66
N GLY A 518 13.29 12.22 6.70
CA GLY A 518 12.25 11.22 6.99
C GLY A 518 10.88 11.85 7.21
N GLN A 519 10.80 12.96 7.96
CA GLN A 519 9.56 13.74 8.12
C GLN A 519 9.08 14.34 6.80
N GLU A 520 9.97 14.82 5.93
CA GLU A 520 9.58 15.32 4.61
C GLU A 520 9.01 14.20 3.71
N PHE A 521 9.59 12.99 3.73
CA PHE A 521 8.96 11.84 3.07
C PHE A 521 7.58 11.51 3.67
N ALA A 522 7.45 11.49 5.01
CA ALA A 522 6.18 11.22 5.69
C ALA A 522 5.09 12.28 5.41
N ARG A 523 5.48 13.55 5.21
CA ARG A 523 4.60 14.65 4.76
C ARG A 523 4.25 14.58 3.27
N GLY A 524 4.93 13.72 2.51
CA GLY A 524 4.81 13.58 1.06
C GLY A 524 5.63 14.60 0.25
N SER A 525 6.50 15.39 0.91
CA SER A 525 7.48 16.28 0.29
C SER A 525 8.68 15.48 -0.27
N VAL A 526 8.43 14.47 -1.11
CA VAL A 526 9.45 13.53 -1.60
C VAL A 526 10.66 14.24 -2.22
N THR A 527 10.44 15.30 -3.01
CA THR A 527 11.52 16.11 -3.57
C THR A 527 12.41 16.78 -2.52
N ALA A 528 11.84 17.20 -1.38
CA ALA A 528 12.60 17.81 -0.29
C ALA A 528 13.38 16.74 0.50
N GLY A 529 12.75 15.59 0.75
CA GLY A 529 13.41 14.41 1.33
C GLY A 529 14.60 13.96 0.49
N LEU A 530 14.39 13.68 -0.81
CA LEU A 530 15.44 13.29 -1.74
C LEU A 530 16.56 14.31 -1.81
N ARG A 531 16.27 15.62 -1.88
CA ARG A 531 17.31 16.67 -1.91
C ARG A 531 18.22 16.64 -0.67
N ALA A 532 17.71 16.26 0.50
CA ALA A 532 18.52 16.13 1.71
C ALA A 532 19.55 14.98 1.62
N TYR A 533 19.18 13.85 0.99
CA TYR A 533 20.09 12.74 0.68
C TYR A 533 21.04 13.09 -0.47
N ASP A 534 20.51 13.70 -1.53
CA ASP A 534 21.26 14.04 -2.74
C ASP A 534 22.41 15.03 -2.46
N SER A 535 22.14 16.08 -1.70
CA SER A 535 23.15 17.06 -1.22
C SER A 535 24.26 16.47 -0.33
N ARG A 536 24.21 15.15 -0.04
CA ARG A 536 25.20 14.37 0.72
C ARG A 536 25.76 13.18 -0.08
N GLY A 537 25.46 13.07 -1.38
CA GLY A 537 25.93 11.96 -2.22
C GLY A 537 25.17 10.64 -2.04
N HIS A 538 23.99 10.68 -1.39
CA HIS A 538 23.14 9.51 -1.16
C HIS A 538 22.05 9.31 -2.22
N VAL A 539 22.06 10.08 -3.32
CA VAL A 539 21.28 9.79 -4.53
C VAL A 539 22.25 9.69 -5.70
N ARG A 540 22.50 8.45 -6.15
CA ARG A 540 23.51 8.11 -7.16
C ARG A 540 22.81 7.72 -8.46
N MET A 541 23.04 8.53 -9.49
CA MET A 541 22.57 8.26 -10.84
C MET A 541 23.64 7.49 -11.60
N HIS A 542 23.22 6.54 -12.42
CA HIS A 542 24.06 5.76 -13.33
C HIS A 542 23.40 5.72 -14.70
N ASN A 543 24.12 5.38 -15.76
CA ASN A 543 23.59 5.40 -17.13
C ASN A 543 22.37 4.47 -17.26
N SER A 544 22.58 3.17 -17.05
CA SER A 544 21.55 2.14 -17.12
C SER A 544 21.09 1.66 -15.73
N ARG A 545 19.98 0.91 -15.69
CA ARG A 545 19.56 0.17 -14.49
C ARG A 545 20.58 -0.89 -14.08
N GLU A 546 21.31 -1.46 -15.03
CA GLU A 546 22.31 -2.49 -14.75
C GLU A 546 23.54 -1.91 -14.07
N ASP A 547 24.02 -0.75 -14.53
CA ASP A 547 25.11 0.00 -13.88
C ASP A 547 24.73 0.40 -12.46
N ALA A 548 23.48 0.85 -12.26
CA ALA A 548 22.94 1.15 -10.94
C ALA A 548 22.96 -0.08 -10.01
N ARG A 549 22.62 -1.28 -10.51
CA ARG A 549 22.71 -2.54 -9.74
C ARG A 549 24.15 -2.91 -9.39
N LYS A 550 25.08 -2.85 -10.36
CA LYS A 550 26.52 -3.15 -10.15
C LYS A 550 27.15 -2.20 -9.14
N ALA A 551 26.84 -0.91 -9.23
CA ALA A 551 27.31 0.11 -8.29
C ALA A 551 26.70 -0.06 -6.89
N LEU A 552 25.41 -0.42 -6.80
CA LEU A 552 24.73 -0.70 -5.52
C LEU A 552 25.37 -1.92 -4.84
N ALA A 553 25.54 -3.03 -5.56
CA ALA A 553 26.20 -4.23 -5.06
C ALA A 553 27.63 -3.93 -4.59
N SER A 554 28.40 -3.18 -5.38
CA SER A 554 29.77 -2.76 -5.02
C SER A 554 29.82 -1.89 -3.76
N ALA A 555 28.85 -1.00 -3.57
CA ALA A 555 28.74 -0.17 -2.37
C ALA A 555 28.36 -1.00 -1.13
N TYR A 556 27.35 -1.88 -1.24
CA TYR A 556 26.93 -2.78 -0.16
C TYR A 556 28.10 -3.62 0.37
N VAL A 557 28.87 -4.25 -0.52
CA VAL A 557 30.04 -5.06 -0.15
C VAL A 557 31.22 -4.16 0.28
N GLY A 558 31.36 -2.97 -0.28
CA GLY A 558 32.36 -1.98 0.14
C GLY A 558 32.17 -1.49 1.58
N ASP A 559 30.92 -1.36 2.02
CA ASP A 559 30.56 -0.89 3.36
C ASP A 559 30.49 -2.03 4.39
N ALA A 560 30.87 -3.27 4.05
CA ALA A 560 30.77 -4.43 4.93
C ALA A 560 31.45 -4.19 6.29
N GLY A 561 30.76 -4.54 7.39
CA GLY A 561 31.21 -4.27 8.76
C GLY A 561 30.67 -2.97 9.36
N ASN A 562 30.10 -2.04 8.57
CA ASN A 562 29.50 -0.79 9.06
C ASN A 562 28.09 -0.96 9.68
N GLY A 563 27.93 -1.99 10.51
CA GLY A 563 26.67 -2.36 11.16
C GLY A 563 25.77 -3.28 10.32
N SER A 564 24.48 -3.31 10.67
CA SER A 564 23.46 -4.08 9.96
C SER A 564 23.08 -3.44 8.62
N GLN A 565 22.86 -4.23 7.58
CA GLN A 565 22.68 -3.74 6.20
C GLN A 565 21.57 -4.48 5.45
N ILE A 566 20.88 -3.78 4.54
CA ILE A 566 19.90 -4.41 3.63
C ILE A 566 19.83 -3.69 2.27
N ILE A 567 19.61 -4.47 1.21
CA ILE A 567 19.27 -3.95 -0.11
C ILE A 567 17.75 -4.06 -0.32
N LEU A 568 17.15 -3.00 -0.84
CA LEU A 568 15.74 -2.86 -1.10
C LEU A 568 15.48 -2.61 -2.58
N ALA A 569 14.51 -3.31 -3.15
CA ALA A 569 14.03 -3.08 -4.51
C ALA A 569 12.51 -3.19 -4.60
N HIS A 570 11.94 -2.64 -5.67
CA HIS A 570 10.49 -2.69 -5.90
C HIS A 570 10.00 -4.10 -6.28
N SER A 571 10.70 -4.76 -7.22
CA SER A 571 10.28 -6.02 -7.84
C SER A 571 11.14 -7.22 -7.39
N ASN A 572 10.57 -8.42 -7.36
CA ASN A 572 11.32 -9.66 -7.16
C ASN A 572 12.35 -9.93 -8.29
N LYS A 573 12.14 -9.38 -9.50
CA LYS A 573 13.14 -9.42 -10.59
C LYS A 573 14.42 -8.69 -10.20
N ASP A 574 14.28 -7.46 -9.74
CA ASP A 574 15.40 -6.63 -9.33
C ASP A 574 16.05 -7.19 -8.05
N VAL A 575 15.28 -7.77 -7.12
CA VAL A 575 15.82 -8.49 -5.95
C VAL A 575 16.72 -9.67 -6.35
N ARG A 576 16.27 -10.52 -7.30
CA ARG A 576 17.08 -11.66 -7.77
C ARG A 576 18.40 -11.16 -8.40
N ALA A 577 18.31 -10.19 -9.32
CA ALA A 577 19.48 -9.61 -9.97
C ALA A 577 20.43 -8.86 -9.00
N LEU A 578 19.93 -8.29 -7.90
CA LEU A 578 20.75 -7.65 -6.87
C LEU A 578 21.44 -8.67 -5.95
N ASN A 579 20.77 -9.77 -5.61
CA ASN A 579 21.39 -10.88 -4.87
C ASN A 579 22.55 -11.50 -5.67
N GLU A 580 22.33 -11.75 -6.96
CA GLU A 580 23.36 -12.24 -7.90
C GLU A 580 24.53 -11.25 -7.99
N ALA A 581 24.27 -9.97 -8.29
CA ALA A 581 25.31 -8.95 -8.40
C ALA A 581 26.13 -8.74 -7.11
N VAL A 582 25.53 -8.86 -5.92
CA VAL A 582 26.28 -8.84 -4.65
C VAL A 582 27.19 -10.05 -4.54
N ARG A 583 26.69 -11.24 -4.85
CA ARG A 583 27.47 -12.48 -4.77
C ARG A 583 28.66 -12.44 -5.73
N ASP A 584 28.48 -11.97 -6.96
CA ASP A 584 29.55 -11.80 -7.94
C ASP A 584 30.67 -10.89 -7.42
N VAL A 585 30.32 -9.75 -6.81
CA VAL A 585 31.30 -8.82 -6.20
C VAL A 585 32.04 -9.48 -5.04
N ARG A 586 31.37 -10.25 -4.19
CA ARG A 586 32.00 -10.94 -3.05
C ARG A 586 32.91 -12.09 -3.50
N GLN A 587 32.51 -12.84 -4.52
CA GLN A 587 33.35 -13.85 -5.16
C GLN A 587 34.59 -13.23 -5.81
N GLY A 588 34.44 -12.11 -6.53
CA GLY A 588 35.56 -11.36 -7.11
C GLY A 588 36.56 -10.80 -6.09
N ARG A 589 36.14 -10.65 -4.82
CA ARG A 589 37.02 -10.29 -3.67
C ARG A 589 37.60 -11.50 -2.94
N GLY A 590 37.21 -12.73 -3.29
CA GLY A 590 37.58 -13.94 -2.55
C GLY A 590 36.89 -14.10 -1.19
N GLU A 591 35.84 -13.32 -0.90
CA GLU A 591 35.09 -13.41 0.37
C GLU A 591 34.18 -14.64 0.45
N LEU A 592 33.83 -15.23 -0.70
CA LEU A 592 32.98 -16.41 -0.83
C LEU A 592 33.75 -17.52 -1.56
N GLY A 593 34.11 -18.57 -0.83
CA GLY A 593 34.79 -19.76 -1.35
C GLY A 593 34.07 -21.04 -0.95
N GLY A 594 34.35 -22.14 -1.65
CA GLY A 594 33.78 -23.45 -1.34
C GLY A 594 32.26 -23.49 -1.40
N ALA A 595 31.65 -22.80 -2.36
CA ALA A 595 30.20 -22.77 -2.51
C ALA A 595 29.64 -24.18 -2.76
N VAL A 596 28.71 -24.61 -1.93
CA VAL A 596 27.99 -25.88 -2.09
C VAL A 596 26.65 -25.58 -2.74
N ARG A 597 26.26 -26.39 -3.71
CA ARG A 597 24.97 -26.22 -4.39
C ARG A 597 23.88 -27.00 -3.65
N PHE A 598 22.81 -26.29 -3.32
CA PHE A 598 21.66 -26.79 -2.59
C PHE A 598 20.41 -26.63 -3.44
N GLN A 599 19.52 -27.61 -3.43
CA GLN A 599 18.20 -27.42 -4.01
C GLN A 599 17.30 -26.63 -3.05
N THR A 600 16.65 -25.58 -3.55
CA THR A 600 15.61 -24.85 -2.81
C THR A 600 14.25 -24.96 -3.52
N GLU A 601 13.15 -24.55 -2.86
CA GLU A 601 11.79 -24.39 -3.43
C GLU A 601 11.74 -23.39 -4.62
N ARG A 602 12.88 -22.80 -4.99
CA ARG A 602 13.04 -21.86 -6.12
C ARG A 602 14.18 -22.27 -7.06
N GLY A 603 14.46 -23.58 -7.12
CA GLY A 603 15.54 -24.17 -7.90
C GLY A 603 16.88 -24.19 -7.16
N GLY A 604 17.93 -24.69 -7.82
CA GLY A 604 19.27 -24.74 -7.27
C GLY A 604 19.80 -23.37 -6.83
N ARG A 605 20.49 -23.34 -5.69
CA ARG A 605 21.22 -22.19 -5.15
C ARG A 605 22.58 -22.63 -4.69
N GLU A 606 23.61 -21.94 -5.17
CA GLU A 606 24.94 -22.05 -4.58
C GLU A 606 25.01 -21.18 -3.32
N LEU A 607 25.35 -21.79 -2.19
CA LEU A 607 25.54 -21.14 -0.91
C LEU A 607 26.96 -21.42 -0.40
N ALA A 608 27.72 -20.37 -0.16
CA ALA A 608 29.05 -20.43 0.45
C ALA A 608 28.99 -20.06 1.94
N VAL A 609 30.04 -20.37 2.68
CA VAL A 609 30.23 -19.77 4.02
C VAL A 609 30.32 -18.26 3.86
N GLY A 610 29.59 -17.53 4.71
CA GLY A 610 29.43 -16.08 4.63
C GLY A 610 28.28 -15.62 3.74
N ASP A 611 27.59 -16.49 2.97
CA ASP A 611 26.40 -16.07 2.20
C ASP A 611 25.25 -15.63 3.13
N ARG A 612 24.54 -14.57 2.74
CA ARG A 612 23.34 -14.11 3.44
C ARG A 612 22.10 -14.69 2.78
N ILE A 613 21.20 -15.27 3.57
CA ILE A 613 20.00 -15.98 3.10
C ILE A 613 18.72 -15.48 3.76
N VAL A 614 17.59 -15.74 3.11
CA VAL A 614 16.24 -15.48 3.59
C VAL A 614 15.41 -16.76 3.64
N PHE A 615 14.74 -16.98 4.77
CA PHE A 615 13.76 -18.05 4.95
C PHE A 615 12.41 -17.64 4.33
N LEU A 616 11.76 -18.54 3.60
CA LEU A 616 10.55 -18.25 2.81
C LEU A 616 9.29 -18.93 3.34
N ARG A 617 9.42 -19.89 4.26
CA ARG A 617 8.31 -20.65 4.85
C ARG A 617 8.37 -20.58 6.37
N ASN A 618 7.22 -20.61 7.03
CA ASN A 618 7.20 -20.74 8.50
C ASN A 618 7.49 -22.19 8.89
N ASP A 619 8.36 -22.38 9.87
CA ASP A 619 8.68 -23.69 10.43
C ASP A 619 8.87 -23.56 11.95
N ARG A 620 8.18 -24.42 12.71
CA ARG A 620 8.17 -24.34 14.17
C ARG A 620 9.37 -25.01 14.80
N ASP A 621 9.88 -26.07 14.19
CA ASP A 621 10.93 -26.91 14.75
C ASP A 621 12.30 -26.25 14.52
N LEU A 622 12.47 -25.61 13.36
CA LEU A 622 13.59 -24.69 13.09
C LEU A 622 13.42 -23.32 13.76
N GLY A 623 12.22 -22.97 14.24
CA GLY A 623 11.94 -21.67 14.85
C GLY A 623 12.11 -20.48 13.88
N VAL A 624 11.86 -20.68 12.58
CA VAL A 624 12.05 -19.67 11.51
C VAL A 624 10.74 -19.29 10.84
N LYS A 625 10.70 -18.10 10.24
CA LYS A 625 9.50 -17.55 9.59
C LYS A 625 9.83 -17.00 8.21
N ASN A 626 8.81 -16.86 7.36
CA ASN A 626 8.95 -16.18 6.07
C ASN A 626 9.41 -14.73 6.29
N GLY A 627 10.59 -14.39 5.78
CA GLY A 627 11.25 -13.09 5.97
C GLY A 627 12.25 -13.04 7.14
N THR A 628 12.55 -14.16 7.81
CA THR A 628 13.73 -14.30 8.68
C THR A 628 14.99 -14.26 7.81
N LEU A 629 16.01 -13.52 8.27
CA LEU A 629 17.32 -13.40 7.62
C LEU A 629 18.40 -14.03 8.49
N GLY A 630 19.46 -14.52 7.85
CA GLY A 630 20.64 -15.04 8.53
C GLY A 630 21.84 -15.16 7.59
N THR A 631 23.00 -15.46 8.16
CA THR A 631 24.26 -15.67 7.45
C THR A 631 24.71 -17.12 7.63
N VAL A 632 25.15 -17.76 6.55
CA VAL A 632 25.67 -19.13 6.54
C VAL A 632 27.02 -19.16 7.24
N GLU A 633 27.12 -19.87 8.38
CA GLU A 633 28.40 -20.14 9.06
C GLU A 633 29.02 -21.47 8.59
N ARG A 634 28.20 -22.41 8.10
CA ARG A 634 28.66 -23.66 7.50
C ARG A 634 27.75 -24.08 6.35
N ALA A 635 28.35 -24.46 5.23
CA ALA A 635 27.66 -25.10 4.11
C ALA A 635 28.40 -26.39 3.76
N ASP A 636 27.76 -27.54 3.92
CA ASP A 636 28.26 -28.83 3.46
C ASP A 636 27.12 -29.74 3.00
N HIS A 637 27.46 -30.92 2.49
CA HIS A 637 26.48 -31.91 2.02
C HIS A 637 25.55 -32.45 3.11
N ALA A 638 25.85 -32.20 4.40
CA ALA A 638 25.00 -32.59 5.52
C ALA A 638 23.98 -31.50 5.91
N GLY A 639 24.14 -30.27 5.41
CA GLY A 639 23.19 -29.17 5.60
C GLY A 639 23.84 -27.80 5.78
N LEU A 640 23.01 -26.82 6.14
CA LEU A 640 23.47 -25.46 6.45
C LEU A 640 23.48 -25.24 7.97
N SER A 641 24.56 -24.65 8.48
CA SER A 641 24.52 -23.92 9.76
C SER A 641 24.28 -22.44 9.43
N VAL A 642 23.15 -21.90 9.88
CA VAL A 642 22.73 -20.53 9.60
C VAL A 642 22.62 -19.78 10.91
N LYS A 643 23.42 -18.74 11.07
CA LYS A 643 23.27 -17.78 12.17
C LYS A 643 22.24 -16.74 11.78
N LEU A 644 21.10 -16.77 12.45
CA LEU A 644 20.04 -15.79 12.28
C LEU A 644 20.52 -14.41 12.73
N ASP A 645 19.87 -13.36 12.24
CA ASP A 645 20.10 -11.98 12.72
C ASP A 645 19.83 -11.80 14.22
N THR A 646 19.11 -12.72 14.86
CA THR A 646 18.91 -12.80 16.32
C THR A 646 20.16 -13.25 17.08
N GLY A 647 21.22 -13.69 16.38
CA GLY A 647 22.43 -14.29 16.92
C GLY A 647 22.33 -15.80 17.14
N GLU A 648 21.12 -16.37 17.05
CA GLU A 648 20.89 -17.79 17.21
C GLU A 648 21.37 -18.60 15.99
N ILE A 649 21.98 -19.76 16.24
CA ILE A 649 22.37 -20.70 15.19
C ILE A 649 21.23 -21.69 14.95
N ARG A 650 20.93 -21.98 13.67
CA ARG A 650 19.98 -22.99 13.22
C ARG A 650 20.64 -23.95 12.25
N MET A 651 20.53 -25.24 12.55
CA MET A 651 20.92 -26.32 11.64
C MET A 651 19.75 -26.59 10.69
N VAL A 652 19.90 -26.17 9.44
CA VAL A 652 18.89 -26.37 8.38
C VAL A 652 19.27 -27.62 7.59
N ASP A 653 18.55 -28.70 7.85
CA ASP A 653 18.50 -29.87 6.97
C ASP A 653 17.72 -29.48 5.72
N VAL A 654 18.45 -29.20 4.63
CA VAL A 654 17.86 -28.67 3.39
C VAL A 654 16.95 -29.69 2.70
N ALA A 655 17.12 -30.99 2.96
CA ALA A 655 16.22 -32.02 2.46
C ALA A 655 14.83 -31.97 3.14
N LYS A 656 14.74 -31.44 4.37
CA LYS A 656 13.47 -31.21 5.08
C LYS A 656 12.93 -29.78 4.91
N TYR A 657 13.84 -28.81 4.79
CA TYR A 657 13.51 -27.40 4.64
C TYR A 657 14.28 -26.78 3.46
N ALA A 658 13.67 -26.85 2.28
CA ALA A 658 14.18 -26.26 1.05
C ALA A 658 13.74 -24.79 0.85
N ALA A 659 13.02 -24.18 1.79
CA ALA A 659 12.40 -22.86 1.61
C ALA A 659 13.37 -21.69 1.90
N VAL A 660 14.50 -21.66 1.22
CA VAL A 660 15.56 -20.64 1.35
C VAL A 660 15.97 -20.03 0.01
N ASP A 661 16.43 -18.78 0.03
CA ASP A 661 16.90 -18.00 -1.13
C ASP A 661 17.99 -17.03 -0.66
N HIS A 662 18.75 -16.39 -1.56
CA HIS A 662 19.70 -15.35 -1.16
C HIS A 662 18.98 -14.14 -0.52
N GLY A 663 19.60 -13.56 0.50
CA GLY A 663 18.99 -12.58 1.41
C GLY A 663 19.74 -11.26 1.54
N TYR A 664 20.61 -10.92 0.58
CA TYR A 664 21.26 -9.61 0.51
C TYR A 664 20.24 -8.51 0.17
N ALA A 665 19.34 -8.83 -0.77
CA ALA A 665 18.24 -7.98 -1.24
C ALA A 665 16.87 -8.57 -0.89
N VAL A 666 15.91 -7.69 -0.60
CA VAL A 666 14.49 -8.03 -0.41
C VAL A 666 13.59 -6.97 -1.04
N THR A 667 12.32 -7.29 -1.27
CA THR A 667 11.37 -6.29 -1.76
C THR A 667 11.03 -5.28 -0.66
N ILE A 668 10.75 -4.03 -1.03
CA ILE A 668 10.34 -2.96 -0.10
C ILE A 668 9.15 -3.40 0.77
N HIS A 669 8.22 -4.18 0.22
CA HIS A 669 7.10 -4.80 0.94
C HIS A 669 7.55 -5.76 2.05
N LYS A 670 8.54 -6.63 1.78
CA LYS A 670 9.10 -7.56 2.80
C LYS A 670 9.97 -6.85 3.85
N ALA A 671 10.40 -5.62 3.58
CA ALA A 671 11.18 -4.79 4.50
C ALA A 671 10.34 -3.84 5.37
N GLN A 672 9.00 -3.94 5.35
CA GLN A 672 8.16 -3.27 6.35
C GLN A 672 8.49 -3.81 7.77
N GLY A 673 8.28 -2.99 8.80
CA GLY A 673 8.89 -3.20 10.14
C GLY A 673 10.40 -2.90 10.21
N VAL A 674 11.20 -3.59 9.38
CA VAL A 674 12.68 -3.69 9.45
C VAL A 674 13.42 -2.38 9.79
N THR A 675 14.43 -2.52 10.65
CA THR A 675 15.45 -1.49 10.94
C THR A 675 16.85 -2.05 10.70
N VAL A 676 17.67 -1.34 9.93
CA VAL A 676 19.10 -1.63 9.73
C VAL A 676 19.92 -0.35 9.92
N ASP A 677 21.24 -0.44 9.94
CA ASP A 677 22.12 0.73 10.07
C ASP A 677 22.35 1.40 8.70
N GLN A 678 22.65 0.61 7.65
CA GLN A 678 22.74 1.08 6.26
C GLN A 678 21.64 0.48 5.38
N ALA A 679 20.94 1.29 4.59
CA ALA A 679 19.97 0.81 3.60
C ALA A 679 20.36 1.24 2.17
N TYR A 680 20.28 0.32 1.22
CA TYR A 680 20.58 0.57 -0.19
C TYR A 680 19.31 0.33 -1.01
N LEU A 681 18.92 1.28 -1.86
CA LEU A 681 17.62 1.27 -2.53
C LEU A 681 17.79 1.43 -4.04
N LEU A 682 17.37 0.42 -4.83
CA LEU A 682 17.27 0.57 -6.29
C LEU A 682 15.93 1.24 -6.63
N ALA A 683 16.00 2.45 -7.20
CA ALA A 683 14.83 3.18 -7.67
C ALA A 683 14.44 2.78 -9.10
N THR A 684 13.16 2.47 -9.32
CA THR A 684 12.61 2.12 -10.65
C THR A 684 11.29 2.85 -10.93
N PRO A 685 10.83 2.96 -12.20
CA PRO A 685 9.65 3.75 -12.56
C PRO A 685 8.31 3.23 -12.01
N GLY A 686 8.28 1.99 -11.53
CA GLY A 686 7.11 1.40 -10.84
C GLY A 686 6.91 1.93 -9.43
N MET A 687 7.93 2.57 -8.83
CA MET A 687 7.85 3.12 -7.47
C MET A 687 7.00 4.39 -7.38
N ASP A 688 6.48 4.61 -6.18
CA ASP A 688 5.61 5.73 -5.82
C ASP A 688 6.01 6.34 -4.45
N ARG A 689 5.20 7.27 -3.94
CA ARG A 689 5.45 7.95 -2.66
C ARG A 689 5.57 7.00 -1.48
N SER A 690 4.71 5.98 -1.39
CA SER A 690 4.69 5.06 -0.26
C SER A 690 5.90 4.13 -0.30
N LEU A 691 6.28 3.65 -1.49
CA LEU A 691 7.49 2.85 -1.69
C LEU A 691 8.77 3.66 -1.40
N ALA A 692 8.83 4.93 -1.83
CA ALA A 692 9.97 5.81 -1.56
C ALA A 692 10.11 6.11 -0.06
N TYR A 693 9.01 6.46 0.62
CA TYR A 693 9.00 6.70 2.07
C TYR A 693 9.39 5.45 2.85
N VAL A 694 8.80 4.29 2.54
CA VAL A 694 9.15 3.02 3.22
C VAL A 694 10.61 2.65 2.98
N GLY A 695 11.13 2.75 1.74
CA GLY A 695 12.51 2.39 1.43
C GLY A 695 13.54 3.31 2.09
N MET A 696 13.36 4.63 1.99
CA MET A 696 14.34 5.61 2.50
C MET A 696 14.36 5.71 4.04
N THR A 697 13.39 5.14 4.77
CA THR A 697 13.29 5.28 6.23
C THR A 697 13.62 4.03 7.04
N ARG A 698 14.25 2.99 6.45
CA ARG A 698 14.68 1.76 7.16
C ARG A 698 16.02 1.82 7.89
N HIS A 699 16.81 2.85 7.64
CA HIS A 699 18.17 3.00 8.18
C HIS A 699 18.21 3.68 9.57
N ARG A 700 19.32 3.49 10.29
CA ARG A 700 19.73 4.27 11.48
C ARG A 700 20.82 5.29 11.15
N GLU A 701 21.76 4.94 10.28
CA GLU A 701 22.89 5.80 9.88
C GLU A 701 22.59 6.46 8.53
N ASN A 702 22.61 5.69 7.42
CA ASN A 702 22.40 6.22 6.08
C ASN A 702 21.46 5.35 5.22
N ALA A 703 20.74 5.99 4.31
CA ALA A 703 20.12 5.33 3.17
C ALA A 703 20.69 5.91 1.87
N THR A 704 21.10 5.05 0.94
CA THR A 704 21.62 5.45 -0.38
C THR A 704 20.73 4.90 -1.49
N MET A 705 20.20 5.80 -2.34
CA MET A 705 19.39 5.47 -3.50
C MET A 705 20.26 5.41 -4.76
N PHE A 706 20.05 4.38 -5.58
CA PHE A 706 20.68 4.17 -6.89
C PHE A 706 19.60 4.16 -7.97
N ALA A 707 19.83 4.85 -9.09
CA ALA A 707 18.86 4.97 -10.19
C ALA A 707 19.57 4.96 -11.55
N GLY A 708 18.95 4.31 -12.55
CA GLY A 708 19.37 4.42 -13.95
C GLY A 708 18.76 5.67 -14.60
N VAL A 709 19.53 6.43 -15.39
CA VAL A 709 19.05 7.60 -16.15
C VAL A 709 18.05 7.16 -17.23
N GLU A 710 18.32 6.04 -17.91
CA GLU A 710 17.44 5.42 -18.91
C GLU A 710 16.03 5.14 -18.38
N ASP A 711 15.91 4.67 -17.13
CA ASP A 711 14.64 4.27 -16.52
C ASP A 711 13.65 5.43 -16.37
N PHE A 712 14.14 6.61 -15.97
CA PHE A 712 13.28 7.77 -15.72
C PHE A 712 13.14 8.68 -16.96
N GLY A 713 14.01 8.45 -17.96
CA GLY A 713 14.20 9.29 -19.13
C GLY A 713 14.74 10.67 -18.75
N GLY A 714 15.45 11.31 -19.67
CA GLY A 714 15.95 12.66 -19.46
C GLY A 714 16.75 13.13 -20.66
N LYS A 715 16.88 14.45 -20.83
CA LYS A 715 17.89 15.01 -21.75
C LYS A 715 19.31 14.88 -21.19
N ASP A 716 19.41 14.89 -19.87
CA ASP A 716 20.64 14.82 -19.08
C ASP A 716 20.32 14.24 -17.69
N GLU A 717 21.34 14.07 -16.85
CA GLU A 717 21.20 13.55 -15.49
C GLU A 717 20.30 14.44 -14.59
N ALA A 718 20.27 15.76 -14.81
CA ALA A 718 19.49 16.67 -13.99
C ALA A 718 17.98 16.57 -14.28
N ASP A 719 17.58 16.46 -15.56
CA ASP A 719 16.21 16.15 -15.96
C ASP A 719 15.77 14.77 -15.44
N ALA A 720 16.65 13.77 -15.52
CA ALA A 720 16.40 12.44 -14.97
C ALA A 720 16.22 12.45 -13.44
N ARG A 721 17.01 13.23 -12.69
CA ARG A 721 16.83 13.45 -11.24
C ARG A 721 15.49 14.12 -10.91
N GLU A 722 15.06 15.10 -11.69
CA GLU A 722 13.75 15.73 -11.49
C GLU A 722 12.61 14.74 -11.76
N ARG A 723 12.74 13.90 -12.80
CA ARG A 723 11.75 12.87 -13.16
C ARG A 723 11.72 11.70 -12.20
N LEU A 724 12.85 11.32 -11.62
CA LEU A 724 12.94 10.41 -10.47
C LEU A 724 12.12 10.98 -9.31
N ALA A 725 12.39 12.21 -8.87
CA ALA A 725 11.66 12.85 -7.78
C ALA A 725 10.15 12.98 -8.08
N ARG A 726 9.78 13.33 -9.32
CA ARG A 726 8.39 13.43 -9.78
C ARG A 726 7.69 12.06 -9.80
N THR A 727 8.40 11.01 -10.19
CA THR A 727 7.89 9.62 -10.21
C THR A 727 7.66 9.10 -8.81
N LEU A 728 8.66 9.27 -7.93
CA LEU A 728 8.55 8.93 -6.51
C LEU A 728 7.58 9.84 -5.75
N SER A 729 7.14 10.98 -6.31
CA SER A 729 6.09 11.83 -5.73
C SER A 729 4.66 11.37 -6.09
N ARG A 730 4.48 10.38 -6.98
CA ARG A 730 3.16 9.89 -7.39
C ARG A 730 2.42 9.29 -6.18
N GLU A 731 1.15 9.67 -6.00
CA GLU A 731 0.29 9.11 -4.94
C GLU A 731 -0.70 8.09 -5.55
N ARG A 732 -0.46 6.79 -5.30
CA ARG A 732 -1.39 5.70 -5.65
C ARG A 732 -2.25 5.30 -4.44
N ARG A 733 -2.94 6.27 -3.86
CA ARG A 733 -3.77 6.06 -2.66
C ARG A 733 -4.94 5.13 -2.98
N LYS A 734 -5.08 4.02 -2.25
CA LYS A 734 -6.29 3.18 -2.31
C LYS A 734 -7.54 3.98 -1.95
N GLU A 735 -8.56 3.88 -2.77
CA GLU A 735 -9.86 4.49 -2.55
C GLU A 735 -10.69 3.64 -1.57
N SER A 736 -11.56 4.30 -0.81
CA SER A 736 -12.60 3.70 0.01
C SER A 736 -13.94 4.28 -0.45
N THR A 737 -15.00 3.47 -0.42
CA THR A 737 -16.37 3.91 -0.69
C THR A 737 -16.80 5.07 0.22
N LEU A 738 -16.27 5.12 1.45
CA LEU A 738 -16.54 6.17 2.43
C LEU A 738 -15.95 7.53 2.02
N ASP A 739 -14.93 7.58 1.15
CA ASP A 739 -14.42 8.84 0.59
C ASP A 739 -15.54 9.56 -0.22
N PHE A 740 -16.53 8.82 -0.74
CA PHE A 740 -17.61 9.29 -1.62
C PHE A 740 -18.97 9.46 -0.91
N ALA A 741 -19.11 9.00 0.34
CA ALA A 741 -20.40 8.97 1.06
C ALA A 741 -21.11 10.33 1.18
N ASN A 742 -20.35 11.44 1.23
CA ASN A 742 -20.88 12.80 1.38
C ASN A 742 -21.73 13.33 0.21
N ARG A 743 -21.95 12.56 -0.87
CA ARG A 743 -22.55 13.06 -2.12
C ARG A 743 -23.89 12.44 -2.53
N ARG A 744 -24.42 11.44 -1.81
CA ARG A 744 -25.61 10.67 -2.23
C ARG A 744 -26.66 10.47 -1.13
N GLY A 745 -27.16 11.54 -0.53
CA GLY A 745 -28.33 11.48 0.38
C GLY A 745 -28.14 10.68 1.68
N PHE A 746 -26.92 10.23 1.96
CA PHE A 746 -26.50 9.88 3.32
C PHE A 746 -26.68 11.10 4.22
N ASP A 747 -27.05 10.88 5.48
CA ASP A 747 -27.13 11.91 6.54
C ASP A 747 -25.74 12.44 6.90
N GLY A 748 -25.22 13.25 5.98
CA GLY A 748 -23.94 13.92 6.10
C GLY A 748 -23.98 15.10 7.08
N GLU A 749 -25.15 15.54 7.53
CA GLU A 749 -25.23 16.57 8.57
C GLU A 749 -24.61 16.05 9.87
N ARG A 750 -24.92 14.81 10.30
CA ARG A 750 -24.31 14.23 11.52
C ARG A 750 -22.79 13.99 11.43
N VAL A 751 -22.22 13.90 10.24
CA VAL A 751 -20.77 13.75 10.02
C VAL A 751 -20.10 15.12 9.82
N VAL A 752 -20.76 16.07 9.16
CA VAL A 752 -20.24 17.44 8.95
C VAL A 752 -20.35 18.28 10.22
N HIS A 753 -21.44 18.20 10.99
CA HIS A 753 -21.53 18.81 12.33
C HIS A 753 -20.40 18.28 13.22
N ARG A 754 -20.20 16.95 13.28
CA ARG A 754 -19.08 16.39 14.07
C ARG A 754 -17.70 16.68 13.51
N ARG A 755 -17.55 16.91 12.21
CA ARG A 755 -16.28 17.39 11.62
C ARG A 755 -16.00 18.86 11.95
N ILE A 756 -17.04 19.64 12.23
CA ILE A 756 -16.96 20.99 12.78
C ILE A 756 -16.70 20.92 14.30
N GLU A 757 -17.41 20.10 15.07
CA GLU A 757 -17.23 19.93 16.52
C GLU A 757 -15.87 19.31 16.88
N HIS A 758 -15.45 18.19 16.27
CA HIS A 758 -14.09 17.66 16.46
C HIS A 758 -13.03 18.61 15.89
N GLY A 759 -13.36 19.40 14.87
CA GLY A 759 -12.52 20.49 14.39
C GLY A 759 -12.34 21.59 15.43
N GLN A 760 -13.42 21.98 16.12
CA GLN A 760 -13.47 22.94 17.21
C GLN A 760 -12.79 22.39 18.47
N ILE A 761 -13.04 21.15 18.88
CA ILE A 761 -12.34 20.48 20.00
C ILE A 761 -10.85 20.40 19.72
N LYS A 762 -10.41 20.07 18.49
CA LYS A 762 -8.98 20.08 18.14
C LYS A 762 -8.43 21.52 18.07
N LEU A 763 -9.25 22.53 17.77
CA LEU A 763 -8.89 23.96 17.84
C LEU A 763 -8.81 24.46 19.29
N GLU A 764 -9.68 24.02 20.17
CA GLU A 764 -9.75 24.33 21.61
C GLU A 764 -8.69 23.58 22.41
N GLU A 765 -8.35 22.34 22.06
CA GLU A 765 -7.18 21.65 22.59
C GLU A 765 -5.89 22.29 22.10
N LEU A 766 -5.82 22.76 20.85
CA LEU A 766 -4.67 23.54 20.36
C LEU A 766 -4.61 24.94 21.00
N ALA A 767 -5.75 25.56 21.27
CA ALA A 767 -5.83 26.83 22.00
C ALA A 767 -5.43 26.66 23.46
N LYS A 768 -5.98 25.67 24.19
CA LYS A 768 -5.57 25.32 25.56
C LYS A 768 -4.10 24.89 25.63
N ARG A 769 -3.58 24.14 24.66
CA ARG A 769 -2.14 23.83 24.60
C ARG A 769 -1.31 25.08 24.32
N ALA A 770 -1.77 26.00 23.46
CA ALA A 770 -1.11 27.28 23.27
C ALA A 770 -1.15 28.13 24.54
N GLU A 771 -2.29 28.25 25.21
CA GLU A 771 -2.46 28.96 26.49
C GLU A 771 -1.63 28.33 27.62
N GLN A 772 -1.57 27.00 27.74
CA GLN A 772 -0.72 26.30 28.71
C GLN A 772 0.77 26.37 28.39
N THR A 773 1.14 26.58 27.12
CA THR A 773 2.52 26.81 26.69
C THR A 773 2.90 28.28 26.92
N ILE A 774 1.99 29.21 26.65
CA ILE A 774 2.13 30.64 26.95
C ILE A 774 2.21 30.85 28.47
N GLY A 775 1.35 30.20 29.26
CA GLY A 775 1.36 30.22 30.72
C GLY A 775 2.69 29.71 31.28
N ARG A 776 3.16 28.53 30.85
CA ARG A 776 4.46 28.00 31.28
C ARG A 776 5.66 28.85 30.82
N LEU A 777 5.56 29.52 29.67
CA LEU A 777 6.58 30.49 29.22
C LEU A 777 6.56 31.78 30.05
N LEU A 778 5.41 32.19 30.56
CA LEU A 778 5.26 33.33 31.47
C LEU A 778 5.70 32.98 32.91
N GLU A 779 5.48 31.75 33.37
CA GLU A 779 5.95 31.24 34.67
C GLU A 779 7.48 31.02 34.69
N SER A 780 8.11 30.75 33.54
CA SER A 780 9.56 30.51 33.46
C SER A 780 10.44 31.76 33.55
N ASP A 781 9.88 32.97 33.34
CA ASP A 781 10.57 34.26 33.53
C ASP A 781 10.16 34.87 34.88
N GLY A 782 10.69 34.28 35.97
CA GLY A 782 10.24 34.53 37.34
C GLY A 782 10.19 36.00 37.75
N ARG A 783 8.96 36.50 38.00
CA ARG A 783 8.64 37.70 38.80
C ARG A 783 7.30 37.52 39.50
N ASP A 784 7.26 37.75 40.81
CA ASP A 784 6.05 37.68 41.63
C ASP A 784 5.13 38.89 41.42
N GLY A 785 3.94 38.65 40.83
CA GLY A 785 2.68 39.40 41.00
C GLY A 785 2.61 40.92 40.73
N PRO A 786 1.42 41.54 40.84
CA PRO A 786 0.09 40.94 40.98
C PRO A 786 -0.84 41.19 39.77
N MET A 787 -1.96 40.47 39.74
CA MET A 787 -3.14 40.74 38.91
C MET A 787 -3.69 42.16 39.13
N LEU A 788 -3.93 42.96 38.09
CA LEU A 788 -4.83 44.13 38.11
C LEU A 788 -5.20 44.69 36.72
N THR A 789 -6.20 45.58 36.71
CA THR A 789 -7.04 46.02 35.58
C THR A 789 -6.53 47.26 34.81
N MET A 790 -7.25 47.64 33.74
CA MET A 790 -6.99 48.79 32.84
C MET A 790 -6.71 50.14 33.53
N THR A 791 -5.81 50.97 32.96
CA THR A 791 -6.05 52.34 32.42
C THR A 791 -4.72 53.04 32.03
N ALA A 792 -4.69 54.36 31.79
CA ALA A 792 -3.76 55.04 30.87
C ALA A 792 -2.76 56.04 31.52
N ALA A 793 -1.76 56.43 30.70
CA ALA A 793 -0.89 57.62 30.79
C ALA A 793 0.22 57.69 31.88
N GLY A 794 1.30 58.43 31.58
CA GLY A 794 2.39 58.80 32.52
C GLY A 794 3.82 58.72 31.95
N LYS A 795 4.72 59.66 32.32
CA LYS A 795 6.13 59.77 31.83
C LYS A 795 7.15 59.81 32.99
N THR A 796 8.46 59.75 32.63
CA THR A 796 9.68 59.98 33.46
C THR A 796 10.10 58.80 34.37
N GLY A 797 11.35 58.52 34.79
CA GLY A 797 12.72 58.99 34.48
C GLY A 797 13.72 58.54 35.60
N ALA A 798 15.04 58.33 35.42
CA ALA A 798 15.86 58.14 34.21
C ALA A 798 17.30 57.58 34.53
N ARG A 799 17.81 56.64 33.70
CA ARG A 799 19.23 56.37 33.28
C ARG A 799 20.40 56.12 34.28
N VAL A 800 21.11 55.01 34.06
CA VAL A 800 22.60 54.82 34.21
C VAL A 800 23.12 53.89 33.05
N SER A 801 24.42 53.91 32.70
CA SER A 801 25.12 53.25 31.55
C SER A 801 25.35 51.70 31.68
N VAL A 802 25.63 50.83 30.67
CA VAL A 802 26.17 50.86 29.26
C VAL A 802 27.73 50.75 29.19
N PRO A 803 28.40 49.93 28.31
CA PRO A 803 27.96 49.28 27.04
C PRO A 803 27.85 47.72 26.91
N PRO A 804 28.78 46.89 26.30
CA PRO A 804 28.33 46.04 25.18
C PRO A 804 28.54 44.50 25.27
N ALA A 805 27.53 43.74 24.80
CA ALA A 805 27.63 42.45 24.04
C ALA A 805 26.27 41.74 23.96
N ALA A 806 25.48 41.78 25.03
CA ALA A 806 24.28 40.93 25.20
C ALA A 806 23.04 41.35 24.37
N ALA A 807 23.01 42.58 23.83
CA ALA A 807 21.82 43.16 23.20
C ALA A 807 21.43 42.52 21.85
N SER A 808 22.36 41.88 21.14
CA SER A 808 22.11 41.29 19.81
C SER A 808 21.29 39.99 19.89
N LYS A 809 21.59 39.12 20.86
CA LYS A 809 20.90 37.82 21.00
C LYS A 809 19.44 37.97 21.46
N ARG A 810 19.11 38.94 22.32
CA ARG A 810 17.73 39.19 22.78
C ARG A 810 16.79 39.59 21.64
N LYS A 811 17.18 40.56 20.80
CA LYS A 811 16.38 40.96 19.62
C LYS A 811 16.23 39.83 18.60
N ALA A 812 17.25 39.00 18.41
CA ALA A 812 17.16 37.86 17.49
C ALA A 812 16.10 36.82 17.95
N SER A 813 15.96 36.57 19.26
CA SER A 813 14.91 35.67 19.77
C SER A 813 13.50 36.25 19.66
N GLU A 814 13.33 37.55 19.88
CA GLU A 814 12.03 38.24 19.72
C GLU A 814 11.58 38.21 18.24
N ILE A 815 12.49 38.53 17.32
CA ILE A 815 12.26 38.47 15.87
C ILE A 815 11.97 37.04 15.40
N ALA A 816 12.60 36.01 16.00
CA ALA A 816 12.29 34.61 15.70
C ALA A 816 10.87 34.22 16.18
N ALA A 817 10.46 34.67 17.37
CA ALA A 817 9.13 34.43 17.92
C ALA A 817 8.03 35.13 17.10
N GLU A 818 8.23 36.38 16.66
CA GLU A 818 7.30 37.06 15.75
C GLU A 818 7.23 36.39 14.38
N ASN A 819 8.37 35.95 13.82
CA ASN A 819 8.38 35.22 12.56
C ASN A 819 7.65 33.87 12.67
N ALA A 820 7.74 33.18 13.81
CA ALA A 820 6.97 31.96 14.08
C ALA A 820 5.46 32.24 14.14
N LYS A 821 5.03 33.28 14.87
CA LYS A 821 3.62 33.75 14.92
C LYS A 821 3.11 34.09 13.51
N ALA A 822 3.85 34.86 12.74
CA ALA A 822 3.51 35.23 11.36
C ALA A 822 3.48 34.03 10.41
N LYS A 823 4.32 33.01 10.63
CA LYS A 823 4.35 31.76 9.83
C LYS A 823 3.10 30.91 10.11
N ALA A 824 2.70 30.76 11.37
CA ALA A 824 1.48 30.06 11.76
C ALA A 824 0.22 30.72 11.17
N ALA A 825 0.10 32.06 11.30
CA ALA A 825 -1.02 32.82 10.76
C ALA A 825 -1.10 32.73 9.21
N HIS A 826 0.04 32.77 8.51
CA HIS A 826 0.06 32.62 7.05
C HIS A 826 -0.43 31.22 6.59
N VAL A 827 -0.07 30.16 7.31
CA VAL A 827 -0.54 28.79 7.01
C VAL A 827 -2.04 28.64 7.28
N ALA A 828 -2.56 29.25 8.34
CA ALA A 828 -4.00 29.29 8.61
C ALA A 828 -4.76 30.04 7.49
N ALA A 829 -4.32 31.24 7.12
CA ALA A 829 -4.93 32.02 6.04
C ALA A 829 -4.88 31.30 4.68
N ALA A 830 -3.78 30.59 4.37
CA ALA A 830 -3.66 29.79 3.16
C ALA A 830 -4.66 28.61 3.12
N LYS A 831 -4.91 27.95 4.26
CA LYS A 831 -5.94 26.90 4.37
C LYS A 831 -7.35 27.47 4.17
N VAL A 832 -7.67 28.64 4.74
CA VAL A 832 -8.96 29.32 4.55
C VAL A 832 -9.17 29.72 3.09
N ALA A 833 -8.18 30.34 2.44
CA ALA A 833 -8.27 30.71 1.03
C ALA A 833 -8.45 29.48 0.11
N LYS A 834 -7.77 28.36 0.41
CA LYS A 834 -7.93 27.10 -0.33
C LYS A 834 -9.34 26.50 -0.13
N ALA A 835 -9.89 26.56 1.09
CA ALA A 835 -11.27 26.15 1.36
C ALA A 835 -12.30 27.01 0.60
N MET A 836 -12.08 28.33 0.49
CA MET A 836 -12.93 29.24 -0.29
C MET A 836 -12.90 28.94 -1.79
N SER A 837 -11.76 28.52 -2.34
CA SER A 837 -11.65 28.13 -3.76
C SER A 837 -12.36 26.79 -4.07
N ALA A 838 -12.37 25.87 -3.09
CA ALA A 838 -12.97 24.54 -3.24
C ALA A 838 -14.52 24.57 -3.32
N THR A 839 -15.17 25.63 -2.83
CA THR A 839 -16.64 25.77 -2.84
C THR A 839 -17.23 26.21 -4.20
N THR A 840 -16.44 26.14 -5.27
CA THR A 840 -16.80 26.63 -6.62
C THR A 840 -17.00 25.53 -7.66
N ALA A 841 -16.87 24.26 -7.27
CA ALA A 841 -17.15 23.11 -8.13
C ALA A 841 -18.27 22.25 -7.52
N VAL A 842 -19.16 21.74 -8.39
CA VAL A 842 -20.29 20.86 -8.09
C VAL A 842 -21.45 21.51 -7.31
N ASP A 843 -22.49 21.95 -8.03
CA ASP A 843 -23.88 21.49 -7.81
C ASP A 843 -24.79 21.99 -8.95
N CYS A 844 -25.05 21.15 -9.96
CA CYS A 844 -26.04 21.41 -11.01
C CYS A 844 -26.70 20.11 -11.50
N GLY A 845 -27.24 19.34 -10.57
CA GLY A 845 -28.10 18.19 -10.84
C GLY A 845 -29.39 18.27 -10.02
N ARG A 846 -30.52 18.56 -10.68
CA ARG A 846 -31.89 18.52 -10.12
C ARG A 846 -32.12 19.33 -8.83
N ARG A 847 -32.27 20.66 -8.98
CA ARG A 847 -33.06 21.49 -8.06
C ARG A 847 -33.99 22.40 -8.85
N ASP A 848 -35.14 22.69 -8.27
CA ASP A 848 -36.12 23.65 -8.79
C ASP A 848 -35.47 25.03 -9.00
N GLU A 849 -35.83 25.72 -10.08
CA GLU A 849 -35.10 26.87 -10.61
C GLU A 849 -35.13 28.06 -9.62
N ALA A 850 -36.25 28.22 -8.90
CA ALA A 850 -36.40 29.18 -7.81
C ALA A 850 -35.54 28.84 -6.58
N ALA A 851 -35.34 27.55 -6.28
CA ALA A 851 -34.51 27.10 -5.17
C ALA A 851 -33.01 27.29 -5.48
N LEU A 852 -32.61 27.12 -6.74
CA LEU A 852 -31.23 27.39 -7.18
C LEU A 852 -30.88 28.88 -7.05
N LEU A 853 -31.79 29.78 -7.44
CA LEU A 853 -31.62 31.24 -7.29
C LEU A 853 -31.47 31.65 -5.81
N LYS A 854 -32.37 31.20 -4.93
CA LYS A 854 -32.26 31.46 -3.47
C LYS A 854 -30.94 30.93 -2.89
N LEU A 855 -30.52 29.72 -3.28
CA LEU A 855 -29.26 29.12 -2.81
C LEU A 855 -28.05 29.91 -3.28
N LEU A 856 -28.06 30.43 -4.52
CA LEU A 856 -27.01 31.29 -5.06
C LEU A 856 -26.97 32.64 -4.35
N GLU A 857 -28.12 33.25 -4.03
CA GLU A 857 -28.20 34.48 -3.25
C GLU A 857 -27.65 34.29 -1.82
N GLN A 858 -28.11 33.25 -1.10
CA GLN A 858 -27.61 32.91 0.23
C GLN A 858 -26.11 32.62 0.23
N ARG A 859 -25.62 31.74 -0.66
CA ARG A 859 -24.18 31.46 -0.79
C ARG A 859 -23.38 32.72 -1.20
N SER A 860 -23.96 33.67 -1.92
CA SER A 860 -23.30 34.96 -2.22
C SER A 860 -23.21 35.89 -1.01
N ALA A 861 -24.19 35.84 -0.10
CA ALA A 861 -24.20 36.62 1.14
C ALA A 861 -23.18 36.05 2.14
N GLU A 862 -23.16 34.73 2.33
CA GLU A 862 -22.14 34.04 3.15
C GLU A 862 -20.72 34.28 2.64
N ARG A 863 -20.49 34.19 1.32
CA ARG A 863 -19.19 34.48 0.71
C ARG A 863 -18.75 35.93 0.97
N ARG A 864 -19.67 36.90 0.92
CA ARG A 864 -19.38 38.31 1.22
C ARG A 864 -19.04 38.51 2.71
N SER A 865 -19.84 37.97 3.62
CA SER A 865 -19.57 38.00 5.07
C SER A 865 -18.19 37.42 5.41
N ARG A 866 -17.88 36.23 4.88
CA ARG A 866 -16.56 35.58 5.04
C ARG A 866 -15.42 36.38 4.38
N ALA A 867 -15.63 36.96 3.21
CA ALA A 867 -14.62 37.78 2.53
C ALA A 867 -14.32 39.09 3.29
N VAL A 868 -15.31 39.71 3.93
CA VAL A 868 -15.11 40.89 4.80
C VAL A 868 -14.27 40.52 6.03
N ALA A 869 -14.63 39.43 6.73
CA ALA A 869 -13.87 38.95 7.88
C ALA A 869 -12.41 38.56 7.52
N VAL A 870 -12.21 37.91 6.37
CA VAL A 870 -10.87 37.58 5.85
C VAL A 870 -10.09 38.84 5.46
N THR A 871 -10.74 39.86 4.88
CA THR A 871 -10.07 41.12 4.50
C THR A 871 -9.55 41.85 5.74
N ALA A 872 -10.36 41.99 6.79
CA ALA A 872 -9.95 42.61 8.05
C ALA A 872 -8.81 41.85 8.76
N HIS A 873 -8.74 40.52 8.63
CA HIS A 873 -7.63 39.73 9.17
C HIS A 873 -6.35 39.88 8.33
N LEU A 874 -6.48 39.94 6.99
CA LEU A 874 -5.36 40.20 6.09
C LEU A 874 -4.78 41.61 6.27
N GLU A 875 -5.59 42.59 6.66
CA GLU A 875 -5.15 43.96 6.97
C GLU A 875 -4.23 44.02 8.18
N LYS A 876 -4.63 43.41 9.30
CA LYS A 876 -3.78 43.30 10.51
C LYS A 876 -2.46 42.56 10.24
N LEU A 877 -2.47 41.59 9.32
CA LEU A 877 -1.27 40.88 8.85
C LEU A 877 -0.37 41.73 7.94
N ASP A 878 -0.95 42.62 7.12
CA ASP A 878 -0.23 43.55 6.23
C ASP A 878 0.48 44.61 7.08
N GLU A 879 -0.20 45.14 8.10
CA GLU A 879 0.36 46.05 9.11
C GLU A 879 1.50 45.42 9.89
N ALA A 880 1.30 44.20 10.43
CA ALA A 880 2.33 43.49 11.19
C ALA A 880 3.57 43.15 10.34
N LEU A 881 3.39 42.67 9.10
CA LEU A 881 4.52 42.40 8.19
C LEU A 881 5.21 43.69 7.73
N THR A 882 4.47 44.77 7.51
CA THR A 882 5.03 46.09 7.18
C THR A 882 5.83 46.65 8.36
N HIS A 883 5.37 46.46 9.59
CA HIS A 883 6.12 46.84 10.80
C HIS A 883 7.40 46.00 10.96
N ALA A 884 7.31 44.67 10.79
CA ALA A 884 8.47 43.79 10.81
C ALA A 884 9.49 44.16 9.71
N TYR A 885 9.03 44.55 8.51
CA TYR A 885 9.88 45.02 7.43
C TYR A 885 10.59 46.33 7.74
N ARG A 886 9.90 47.32 8.33
CA ARG A 886 10.53 48.57 8.80
C ARG A 886 11.59 48.30 9.88
N THR A 887 11.28 47.40 10.82
CA THR A 887 12.21 46.99 11.88
C THR A 887 13.43 46.26 11.32
N HIS A 888 13.23 45.41 10.30
CA HIS A 888 14.32 44.77 9.56
C HIS A 888 15.17 45.78 8.79
N GLN A 889 14.56 46.78 8.15
CA GLN A 889 15.29 47.85 7.45
C GLN A 889 16.10 48.73 8.39
N ALA A 890 15.59 49.03 9.60
CA ALA A 890 16.33 49.73 10.64
C ALA A 890 17.53 48.93 11.18
N ALA A 891 17.56 47.61 10.98
CA ALA A 891 18.64 46.71 11.38
C ALA A 891 19.68 46.44 10.26
N ARG A 892 19.66 47.23 9.16
CA ARG A 892 20.59 47.06 8.04
C ARG A 892 22.05 47.21 8.47
N PRO A 893 22.93 46.23 8.20
CA PRO A 893 24.38 46.36 8.43
C PRO A 893 24.95 47.57 7.69
N GLN A 894 25.80 48.35 8.38
CA GLN A 894 26.49 49.51 7.81
C GLN A 894 27.91 49.10 7.40
N GLU A 895 28.37 49.59 6.25
CA GLU A 895 29.71 49.26 5.75
C GLU A 895 30.80 49.91 6.63
N PRO A 896 31.76 49.14 7.18
CA PRO A 896 32.80 49.68 8.04
C PRO A 896 33.76 50.58 7.25
N ARG A 897 34.01 51.79 7.76
CA ARG A 897 34.95 52.78 7.18
C ARG A 897 36.24 52.87 8.00
N GLY A 898 37.35 53.24 7.35
CA GLY A 898 38.67 53.39 7.98
C GLY A 898 39.39 52.06 8.21
N LEU A 899 40.40 52.04 9.07
CA LEU A 899 41.32 50.91 9.27
C LEU A 899 40.63 49.57 9.62
N ALA A 900 39.44 49.63 10.23
CA ALA A 900 38.62 48.46 10.54
C ALA A 900 38.14 47.67 9.30
N ALA A 901 38.16 48.28 8.11
CA ALA A 901 37.71 47.65 6.86
C ALA A 901 38.56 46.43 6.45
N MET A 902 39.84 46.35 6.86
CA MET A 902 40.72 45.23 6.50
C MET A 902 40.45 43.95 7.30
N LEU A 903 39.92 44.06 8.54
CA LEU A 903 39.65 42.91 9.41
C LEU A 903 38.16 42.54 9.49
N GLY A 904 37.25 43.49 9.24
CA GLY A 904 35.80 43.29 9.38
C GLY A 904 35.05 42.86 8.12
N ARG A 905 35.63 43.00 6.92
CA ARG A 905 34.89 42.90 5.64
C ARG A 905 34.15 41.57 5.44
N GLY A 906 34.84 40.45 5.67
CA GLY A 906 34.25 39.12 5.49
C GLY A 906 33.16 38.74 6.50
N GLN A 907 33.04 39.47 7.62
CA GLN A 907 31.91 39.32 8.55
C GLN A 907 30.75 40.22 8.13
N TYR A 908 31.03 41.47 7.76
CA TYR A 908 30.04 42.39 7.18
C TYR A 908 29.35 41.80 5.94
N GLU A 909 30.09 41.19 5.01
CA GLU A 909 29.54 40.54 3.82
C GLU A 909 28.60 39.37 4.15
N LYS A 910 28.94 38.56 5.16
CA LYS A 910 28.08 37.46 5.65
C LYS A 910 26.79 37.99 6.27
N ASP A 911 26.89 38.98 7.14
CA ASP A 911 25.75 39.57 7.83
C ASP A 911 24.85 40.36 6.86
N ALA A 912 25.42 41.08 5.91
CA ALA A 912 24.71 41.72 4.81
C ALA A 912 23.99 40.70 3.92
N ALA A 913 24.62 39.57 3.57
CA ALA A 913 23.99 38.51 2.79
C ALA A 913 22.86 37.78 3.55
N VAL A 914 22.98 37.59 4.88
CA VAL A 914 21.88 37.09 5.73
C VAL A 914 20.73 38.10 5.76
N TRP A 915 21.03 39.38 6.02
CA TRP A 915 20.05 40.46 6.07
C TRP A 915 19.30 40.64 4.73
N GLN A 916 20.01 40.58 3.60
CA GLN A 916 19.43 40.73 2.27
C GLN A 916 18.54 39.53 1.88
N ARG A 917 18.90 38.30 2.28
CA ARG A 917 18.02 37.11 2.12
C ARG A 917 16.75 37.23 2.96
N GLN A 918 16.85 37.75 4.17
CA GLN A 918 15.69 38.01 5.03
C GLN A 918 14.80 39.14 4.47
N GLU A 919 15.40 40.20 3.91
CA GLU A 919 14.67 41.29 3.25
C GLU A 919 13.89 40.76 2.03
N GLN A 920 14.55 40.02 1.13
CA GLN A 920 13.89 39.39 -0.03
C GLN A 920 12.74 38.47 0.38
N HIS A 921 12.87 37.74 1.49
CA HIS A 921 11.81 36.88 2.01
C HIS A 921 10.63 37.68 2.57
N LEU A 922 10.87 38.79 3.28
CA LEU A 922 9.82 39.69 3.75
C LEU A 922 9.10 40.39 2.59
N VAL A 923 9.83 40.93 1.60
CA VAL A 923 9.25 41.57 0.41
C VAL A 923 8.34 40.60 -0.35
N ARG A 924 8.78 39.36 -0.57
CA ARG A 924 7.95 38.32 -1.22
C ARG A 924 6.67 38.03 -0.42
N ARG A 925 6.78 37.90 0.92
CA ARG A 925 5.61 37.62 1.77
C ARG A 925 4.61 38.78 1.82
N ILE A 926 5.09 40.03 1.83
CA ILE A 926 4.24 41.22 1.74
C ILE A 926 3.54 41.27 0.38
N GLY A 927 4.27 41.09 -0.73
CA GLY A 927 3.69 41.07 -2.07
C GLY A 927 2.62 39.98 -2.27
N ASP A 928 2.86 38.77 -1.74
CA ASP A 928 1.87 37.69 -1.76
C ASP A 928 0.65 37.99 -0.87
N LEU A 929 0.85 38.60 0.30
CA LEU A 929 -0.24 38.97 1.19
C LEU A 929 -1.10 40.08 0.58
N GLN A 930 -0.49 41.12 0.02
CA GLN A 930 -1.18 42.21 -0.67
C GLN A 930 -1.92 41.71 -1.92
N ARG A 931 -1.37 40.75 -2.66
CA ARG A 931 -2.07 40.07 -3.76
C ARG A 931 -3.31 39.33 -3.25
N ARG A 932 -3.22 38.61 -2.12
CA ARG A 932 -4.36 37.92 -1.48
C ARG A 932 -5.40 38.90 -0.91
N ARG A 933 -4.97 40.01 -0.28
CA ARG A 933 -5.83 41.11 0.20
C ARG A 933 -6.61 41.73 -0.96
N ARG A 934 -5.96 41.99 -2.11
CA ARG A 934 -6.61 42.49 -3.33
C ARG A 934 -7.67 41.51 -3.86
N ILE A 935 -7.39 40.20 -3.85
CA ILE A 935 -8.36 39.17 -4.23
C ILE A 935 -9.55 39.13 -3.26
N ALA A 936 -9.30 39.10 -1.94
CA ALA A 936 -10.34 39.09 -0.92
C ALA A 936 -11.23 40.35 -0.96
N GLY A 937 -10.62 41.54 -1.07
CA GLY A 937 -11.33 42.82 -1.19
C GLY A 937 -12.08 42.99 -2.52
N ASN A 938 -11.70 42.28 -3.58
CA ASN A 938 -12.49 42.22 -4.82
C ASN A 938 -13.69 41.27 -4.68
N ILE A 939 -13.57 40.17 -3.91
CA ILE A 939 -14.69 39.27 -3.61
C ILE A 939 -15.69 39.94 -2.64
N ALA A 940 -15.20 40.73 -1.68
CA ALA A 940 -16.04 41.45 -0.72
C ALA A 940 -16.92 42.54 -1.36
N ARG A 941 -16.48 43.18 -2.47
CA ARG A 941 -17.10 44.38 -3.05
C ARG A 941 -18.33 44.16 -3.94
N GLY A 942 -18.64 42.93 -4.35
CA GLY A 942 -19.87 42.67 -5.11
C GLY A 942 -19.80 42.99 -6.62
N PRO A 943 -20.93 42.90 -7.36
CA PRO A 943 -20.90 42.20 -8.64
C PRO A 943 -21.10 43.08 -9.89
N MET A 944 -20.16 42.99 -10.84
CA MET A 944 -20.37 43.31 -12.26
C MET A 944 -19.51 42.41 -13.16
N ASP A 945 -18.21 42.28 -12.87
CA ASP A 945 -17.28 41.59 -13.78
C ASP A 945 -17.39 40.07 -13.77
N ALA A 946 -17.56 39.44 -12.60
CA ALA A 946 -17.66 37.98 -12.49
C ALA A 946 -18.92 37.43 -13.19
N GLN A 947 -20.04 38.15 -13.14
CA GLN A 947 -21.27 37.80 -13.86
C GLN A 947 -21.12 38.02 -15.37
N ARG A 948 -20.44 39.09 -15.81
CA ARG A 948 -20.14 39.33 -17.24
C ARG A 948 -19.21 38.27 -17.83
N LEU A 949 -18.18 37.83 -17.11
CA LEU A 949 -17.31 36.73 -17.55
C LEU A 949 -18.04 35.39 -17.60
N ALA A 950 -18.87 35.08 -16.60
CA ALA A 950 -19.68 33.86 -16.60
C ALA A 950 -20.71 33.87 -17.76
N ALA A 951 -21.43 34.98 -17.96
CA ALA A 951 -22.40 35.14 -19.03
C ALA A 951 -21.75 35.02 -20.42
N ARG A 952 -20.63 35.71 -20.69
CA ARG A 952 -19.89 35.57 -21.95
C ARG A 952 -19.39 34.16 -22.21
N LYS A 953 -19.02 33.42 -21.16
CA LYS A 953 -18.60 32.02 -21.30
C LYS A 953 -19.78 31.10 -21.64
N VAL A 954 -20.91 31.24 -20.94
CA VAL A 954 -22.14 30.47 -21.23
C VAL A 954 -22.69 30.81 -22.62
N GLN A 955 -22.72 32.09 -23.01
CA GLN A 955 -23.14 32.53 -24.34
C GLN A 955 -22.27 31.93 -25.46
N ARG A 956 -20.97 31.73 -25.21
CA ARG A 956 -20.03 31.12 -26.16
C ARG A 956 -20.11 29.59 -26.22
N GLU A 957 -20.36 28.95 -25.08
CA GLU A 957 -20.26 27.48 -24.94
C GLU A 957 -21.62 26.76 -25.01
N GLN A 958 -22.74 27.45 -24.73
CA GLN A 958 -24.12 26.92 -24.79
C GLN A 958 -25.13 28.01 -25.22
N PRO A 959 -25.13 28.45 -26.50
CA PRO A 959 -25.97 29.56 -26.97
C PRO A 959 -27.48 29.32 -26.87
N GLU A 960 -27.95 28.08 -27.08
CA GLU A 960 -29.37 27.72 -26.93
C GLU A 960 -29.86 27.82 -25.48
N LEU A 961 -29.00 27.44 -24.51
CA LEU A 961 -29.29 27.60 -23.10
C LEU A 961 -29.36 29.09 -22.73
N TRP A 962 -28.47 29.91 -23.30
CA TRP A 962 -28.49 31.36 -23.11
C TRP A 962 -29.78 31.99 -23.63
N GLN A 963 -30.24 31.63 -24.84
CA GLN A 963 -31.53 32.09 -25.36
C GLN A 963 -32.70 31.72 -24.45
N ARG A 964 -32.77 30.47 -23.97
CA ARG A 964 -33.85 30.04 -23.06
C ARG A 964 -33.84 30.81 -21.74
N VAL A 965 -32.66 31.11 -21.18
CA VAL A 965 -32.52 31.93 -19.97
C VAL A 965 -32.92 33.40 -20.20
N GLU A 966 -32.62 33.97 -21.37
CA GLU A 966 -33.12 35.31 -21.71
C GLU A 966 -34.64 35.32 -21.90
N THR A 967 -35.22 34.37 -22.65
CA THR A 967 -36.68 34.30 -22.85
C THR A 967 -37.43 34.13 -21.52
N PHE A 968 -36.90 33.32 -20.61
CA PHE A 968 -37.44 33.15 -19.26
C PHE A 968 -37.33 34.45 -18.43
N ARG A 969 -36.22 35.20 -18.56
CA ARG A 969 -36.07 36.51 -17.90
C ARG A 969 -37.06 37.55 -18.41
N THR A 970 -37.29 37.65 -19.72
CA THR A 970 -38.29 38.59 -20.25
C THR A 970 -39.70 38.20 -19.82
N ALA A 971 -40.04 36.91 -19.80
CA ALA A 971 -41.32 36.42 -19.28
C ALA A 971 -41.51 36.78 -17.79
N GLN A 972 -40.51 36.52 -16.94
CA GLN A 972 -40.58 36.80 -15.51
C GLN A 972 -40.60 38.32 -15.20
N GLN A 973 -39.97 39.15 -16.03
CA GLN A 973 -40.09 40.61 -15.94
C GLN A 973 -41.49 41.10 -16.35
N ALA A 974 -42.10 40.50 -17.37
CA ALA A 974 -43.47 40.81 -17.79
C ALA A 974 -44.50 40.43 -16.69
N GLU A 975 -44.36 39.25 -16.07
CA GLU A 975 -45.20 38.86 -14.93
C GLU A 975 -45.05 39.81 -13.74
N ARG A 976 -43.81 40.18 -13.37
CA ARG A 976 -43.59 41.14 -12.28
C ARG A 976 -44.20 42.52 -12.59
N ALA A 977 -44.08 42.99 -13.83
CA ALA A 977 -44.72 44.24 -14.25
C ALA A 977 -46.25 44.17 -14.20
N LYS A 978 -46.85 43.01 -14.52
CA LYS A 978 -48.29 42.75 -14.40
C LYS A 978 -48.73 42.75 -12.93
N ALA A 979 -48.05 42.00 -12.06
CA ALA A 979 -48.35 41.94 -10.63
C ALA A 979 -48.26 43.32 -9.95
N ILE A 980 -47.27 44.13 -10.30
CA ILE A 980 -47.13 45.51 -9.79
C ILE A 980 -48.30 46.40 -10.24
N ARG A 981 -48.79 46.25 -11.49
CA ARG A 981 -49.97 46.98 -11.97
C ARG A 981 -51.25 46.57 -11.23
N GLU A 982 -51.47 45.27 -11.04
CA GLU A 982 -52.63 44.75 -10.31
C GLU A 982 -52.62 45.19 -8.84
N GLN A 983 -51.45 45.18 -8.19
CA GLN A 983 -51.28 45.64 -6.81
C GLN A 983 -51.50 47.16 -6.68
N ALA A 984 -51.06 47.95 -7.66
CA ALA A 984 -51.34 49.39 -7.71
C ALA A 984 -52.83 49.70 -7.93
N GLN A 985 -53.53 48.93 -8.77
CA GLN A 985 -54.98 49.07 -8.97
C GLN A 985 -55.77 48.71 -7.70
N GLN A 986 -55.38 47.66 -6.97
CA GLN A 986 -56.00 47.31 -5.70
C GLN A 986 -55.80 48.39 -4.63
N GLN A 987 -54.61 48.99 -4.54
CA GLN A 987 -54.35 50.10 -3.61
C GLN A 987 -55.14 51.38 -3.95
N PHE A 988 -55.36 51.67 -5.23
CA PHE A 988 -56.26 52.75 -5.66
C PHE A 988 -57.71 52.47 -5.25
N ALA A 989 -58.23 51.27 -5.54
CA ALA A 989 -59.60 50.88 -5.21
C ALA A 989 -59.89 50.81 -3.69
N GLN A 990 -58.87 50.65 -2.85
CA GLN A 990 -58.98 50.73 -1.40
C GLN A 990 -58.98 52.18 -0.87
N ARG A 991 -58.31 53.12 -1.55
CA ARG A 991 -58.30 54.54 -1.13
C ARG A 991 -59.65 55.23 -1.33
N ASP A 992 -60.34 54.98 -2.44
CA ASP A 992 -61.66 55.61 -2.72
C ASP A 992 -62.76 55.17 -1.72
N ARG A 993 -62.62 54.00 -1.09
CA ARG A 993 -63.61 53.51 -0.11
C ARG A 993 -63.41 54.08 1.31
N GLY A 994 -62.33 54.83 1.55
CA GLY A 994 -61.94 55.29 2.89
C GLY A 994 -62.38 56.70 3.29
N GLN A 995 -62.93 57.51 2.37
CA GLN A 995 -63.14 58.96 2.61
C GLN A 995 -64.56 59.40 2.98
N HIS A 996 -65.50 58.48 3.27
CA HIS A 996 -66.85 58.85 3.72
C HIS A 996 -67.26 58.15 5.02
N ARG A 997 -66.89 58.79 6.15
CA ARG A 997 -67.63 58.86 7.44
C ARG A 997 -66.82 59.67 8.47
N GLY A 998 -67.10 60.97 8.58
CA GLY A 998 -67.02 61.67 9.88
C GLY A 998 -68.42 61.74 10.51
N PRO A 999 -68.71 62.68 11.42
CA PRO A 999 -67.80 63.46 12.28
C PRO A 999 -68.26 63.41 13.77
N THR A 1000 -67.59 64.21 14.63
CA THR A 1000 -67.96 64.54 16.03
C THR A 1000 -68.04 63.37 17.03
N ARG A 1001 -67.76 63.56 18.32
CA ARG A 1001 -67.71 64.79 19.12
C ARG A 1001 -66.62 64.69 20.20
#